data_AF-A0A6N7GEG6-F1
#
_entry.id   AF-A0A6N7GEG6-F1
#
_cell.length_a   1.000
_cell.length_b   1.000
_cell.length_c   1.000
_cell.angle_alpha   90.00
_cell.angle_beta   90.00
_cell.angle_gamma   90.00
#
_symmetry.space_group_name_H-M   'P 1'
#
loop_
_entity.id
_entity.type
_entity.pdbx_description
1 polymer ?
#
loop_
_entity_poly.entity_id
_entity_poly.type
_entity_poly.pdbx_seq_one_letter_code
_entity_poly.pdbx_strand_id
1 'polypeptide(L)'
;MAGGVSVRARPAPLSDLRVLELTQGIAGPTCGKYLAAHGAEVIRVESRGRPDVIRLYGSRAVPAGTDPDLLLETAPHWSNYNAGKLSVGLDIAQPRGHELLLRLVEISDVLVTNFAVGVCERLGLAPADLARHNPDLVYSALSSFGQGPGAYRSFRIWGPNLSALTGLDSLTAGAGRAPCGLTWISYSDYLAGAHAAVAVLAALADPAAARTLDISEAEVTLGAIGPQLLLASLGPEDRDPGAGSERVTGVYPARGPDRWVLVDCPDQPAWQALLAVAAGSELATDPRWRNPAHRRTHRAGLDGAIAAWTGPRDATEICQRLAAAGVAAAPVNDQADWLTDPQLAHRRPWLLHPDPCFGTGVALGYPPRLRRAPARFSRGGPLLGEDNRYVLGELLGLGDAEQTALTTAGVVHPPVRVGAPFPRPGYPLARHLLRDPVWEQPPGPQPRPRHLVGPRPPAGPRPPHALVRGLTVLDATDRLGVPAARLLADLGADVTRVVVGPDPLHPDRAGDPGDRRQRAAEFAYWVGGRPVRRCRTLEQARELARQADVVLVSGPATGVRDSGYLPLADAPDGPVVAAVTPYGLTGPRADWPGGEATAWAAGGLAFVTGEPDQPPVVPDGQLLCALAGEFVAIAVLAAIRGRQPGDPGELVDVSLQDTAVAVSGEFDLCGLLDDGRLRRRAGGRRTSTAPLGMYPAADGLVSIVTLMPGHWSALRDWIVEVTGDRSVLDPALAGGPNRRSGPARAQVDRAVERFTRTLPKQDLFLAGQQRSTPVTPVNQLTDVLADTALSSAGFLADYQVDGRTGRAPGRLFPIPRS
;
A
#
# COMPACT_ATOMS: atom_id res chain seq x y z
N MET A 1 -19.53 -36.73 11.36
CA MET A 1 -19.86 -36.42 12.77
C MET A 1 -18.60 -35.86 13.42
N ALA A 2 -18.37 -34.56 13.27
CA ALA A 2 -17.21 -33.86 13.81
C ALA A 2 -17.62 -33.19 15.13
N GLY A 3 -16.98 -33.60 16.23
CA GLY A 3 -17.19 -33.00 17.54
C GLY A 3 -16.68 -31.56 17.54
N GLY A 4 -17.60 -30.62 17.68
CA GLY A 4 -17.30 -29.20 17.84
C GLY A 4 -16.67 -28.96 19.21
N VAL A 5 -15.35 -28.81 19.25
CA VAL A 5 -14.70 -28.13 20.36
C VAL A 5 -15.05 -26.66 20.22
N SER A 6 -15.88 -26.16 21.15
CA SER A 6 -16.16 -24.73 21.31
C SER A 6 -14.84 -24.04 21.68
N VAL A 7 -14.15 -23.48 20.68
CA VAL A 7 -13.05 -22.54 20.93
C VAL A 7 -13.69 -21.27 21.47
N ARG A 8 -13.47 -20.95 22.74
CA ARG A 8 -13.79 -19.61 23.27
C ARG A 8 -13.06 -18.60 22.39
N ALA A 9 -13.80 -17.71 21.73
CA ALA A 9 -13.22 -16.66 20.91
C ALA A 9 -12.28 -15.82 21.78
N ARG A 10 -10.99 -15.80 21.44
CA ARG A 10 -10.02 -14.92 22.11
C ARG A 10 -10.33 -13.46 21.76
N PRO A 11 -10.05 -12.51 22.66
CA PRO A 11 -10.05 -11.09 22.31
C PRO A 11 -9.13 -10.84 21.12
N ALA A 12 -9.48 -9.89 20.27
CA ALA A 12 -8.61 -9.50 19.17
C ALA A 12 -7.26 -8.99 19.71
N PRO A 13 -6.14 -9.20 18.98
CA PRO A 13 -4.80 -8.99 19.54
C PRO A 13 -4.50 -7.57 20.03
N LEU A 14 -5.18 -6.57 19.47
CA LEU A 14 -5.01 -5.15 19.82
C LEU A 14 -6.23 -4.59 20.56
N SER A 15 -7.11 -5.45 21.07
CA SER A 15 -8.35 -5.02 21.76
C SER A 15 -8.11 -4.22 23.04
N ASP A 16 -6.88 -4.20 23.56
CA ASP A 16 -6.46 -3.41 24.71
C ASP A 16 -5.89 -2.02 24.35
N LEU A 17 -5.81 -1.68 23.06
CA LEU A 17 -5.18 -0.45 22.59
C LEU A 17 -6.21 0.62 22.22
N ARG A 18 -5.99 1.84 22.69
CA ARG A 18 -6.65 3.05 22.18
C ARG A 18 -5.69 3.89 21.36
N VAL A 19 -6.10 4.22 20.13
CA VAL A 19 -5.34 5.04 19.19
C VAL A 19 -6.11 6.33 18.93
N LEU A 20 -5.50 7.47 19.22
CA LEU A 20 -5.99 8.77 18.80
C LEU A 20 -5.41 9.11 17.42
N GLU A 21 -6.25 9.46 16.46
CA GLU A 21 -5.86 9.70 15.07
C GLU A 21 -6.15 11.14 14.64
N LEU A 22 -5.07 11.89 14.34
CA LEU A 22 -5.06 13.26 13.83
C LEU A 22 -4.45 13.27 12.42
N THR A 23 -5.11 12.60 11.49
CA THR A 23 -4.56 12.37 10.14
C THR A 23 -5.50 12.83 9.03
N GLN A 24 -4.98 13.00 7.82
CA GLN A 24 -5.73 13.35 6.61
C GLN A 24 -5.27 12.52 5.41
N GLY A 25 -6.12 12.35 4.39
CA GLY A 25 -5.71 11.70 3.14
C GLY A 25 -5.68 10.17 3.24
N ILE A 26 -4.54 9.56 2.87
CA ILE A 26 -4.43 8.09 2.73
C ILE A 26 -3.41 7.51 3.72
N ALA A 27 -2.17 8.02 3.77
CA ALA A 27 -1.09 7.39 4.55
C ALA A 27 -1.43 7.22 6.04
N GLY A 28 -1.74 8.33 6.71
CA GLY A 28 -2.08 8.32 8.14
C GLY A 28 -3.33 7.47 8.44
N PRO A 29 -4.46 7.66 7.73
CA PRO A 29 -5.65 6.84 7.93
C PRO A 29 -5.43 5.34 7.70
N THR A 30 -4.53 4.96 6.78
CA THR A 30 -4.20 3.56 6.51
C THR A 30 -3.54 2.88 7.73
N CYS A 31 -2.68 3.58 8.46
CA CYS A 31 -2.11 3.09 9.72
C CYS A 31 -3.20 2.75 10.74
N GLY A 32 -4.09 3.69 11.06
CA GLY A 32 -5.17 3.44 12.00
C GLY A 32 -6.14 2.36 11.52
N LYS A 33 -6.40 2.26 10.21
CA LYS A 33 -7.21 1.18 9.63
C LYS A 33 -6.60 -0.18 9.95
N TYR A 34 -5.31 -0.39 9.69
CA TYR A 34 -4.69 -1.69 9.96
C TYR A 34 -4.64 -2.04 11.46
N LEU A 35 -4.44 -1.05 12.34
CA LEU A 35 -4.56 -1.28 13.79
C LEU A 35 -6.00 -1.65 14.20
N ALA A 36 -7.01 -0.97 13.64
CA ALA A 36 -8.42 -1.28 13.87
C ALA A 36 -8.80 -2.70 13.39
N ALA A 37 -8.20 -3.16 12.28
CA ALA A 37 -8.42 -4.51 11.76
C ALA A 37 -8.04 -5.61 12.77
N HIS A 38 -7.06 -5.34 13.64
CA HIS A 38 -6.64 -6.24 14.71
C HIS A 38 -7.28 -5.91 16.07
N GLY A 39 -8.28 -5.02 16.10
CA GLY A 39 -9.14 -4.77 17.25
C GLY A 39 -8.85 -3.49 18.06
N ALA A 40 -7.90 -2.65 17.64
CA ALA A 40 -7.64 -1.39 18.34
C ALA A 40 -8.85 -0.44 18.30
N GLU A 41 -9.11 0.28 19.40
CA GLU A 41 -10.08 1.36 19.44
C GLU A 41 -9.46 2.63 18.84
N VAL A 42 -9.74 2.89 17.56
CA VAL A 42 -9.20 4.04 16.84
C VAL A 42 -10.21 5.18 16.85
N ILE A 43 -9.87 6.29 17.52
CA ILE A 43 -10.68 7.51 17.62
C ILE A 43 -10.11 8.55 16.68
N ARG A 44 -10.87 8.83 15.62
CA ARG A 44 -10.53 9.85 14.62
C ARG A 44 -11.12 11.20 15.00
N VAL A 45 -10.26 12.21 15.11
CA VAL A 45 -10.68 13.59 15.42
C VAL A 45 -10.75 14.40 14.14
N GLU A 46 -11.90 15.03 13.89
CA GLU A 46 -12.13 15.83 12.68
C GLU A 46 -13.09 16.99 12.97
N SER A 47 -13.08 18.03 12.13
CA SER A 47 -14.03 19.14 12.24
C SER A 47 -14.61 19.52 10.87
N ARG A 48 -15.84 20.04 10.84
CA ARG A 48 -16.48 20.55 9.60
C ARG A 48 -15.72 21.74 9.00
N GLY A 49 -15.07 22.54 9.84
CA GLY A 49 -14.26 23.66 9.39
C GLY A 49 -12.99 23.23 8.66
N ARG A 50 -12.50 22.01 8.90
CA ARG A 50 -11.32 21.42 8.26
C ARG A 50 -11.52 19.91 8.05
N PRO A 51 -12.43 19.50 7.16
CA PRO A 51 -12.67 18.09 6.91
C PRO A 51 -11.46 17.47 6.23
N ASP A 52 -11.33 16.15 6.33
CA ASP A 52 -10.36 15.40 5.55
C ASP A 52 -10.56 15.64 4.05
N VAL A 53 -9.45 15.76 3.32
CA VAL A 53 -9.46 15.87 1.86
C VAL A 53 -10.22 14.75 1.17
N ILE A 54 -10.28 13.54 1.74
CA ILE A 54 -11.06 12.42 1.20
C ILE A 54 -12.55 12.73 1.19
N ARG A 55 -13.08 13.43 2.20
CA ARG A 55 -14.49 13.84 2.25
C ARG A 55 -14.86 14.83 1.15
N LEU A 56 -13.88 15.60 0.66
CA LEU A 56 -14.08 16.55 -0.43
C LEU A 56 -14.34 15.87 -1.77
N TYR A 57 -14.05 14.56 -1.90
CA TYR A 57 -14.43 13.75 -3.05
C TYR A 57 -15.82 13.13 -2.86
N GLY A 58 -16.83 13.95 -2.55
CA GLY A 58 -18.21 13.53 -2.42
C GLY A 58 -18.72 12.76 -3.64
N SER A 59 -19.76 11.94 -3.44
CA SER A 59 -20.30 11.05 -4.47
C SER A 59 -20.85 11.82 -5.67
N ARG A 60 -20.64 11.26 -6.86
CA ARG A 60 -21.21 11.80 -8.11
C ARG A 60 -22.70 11.51 -8.26
N ALA A 61 -23.22 10.57 -7.47
CA ALA A 61 -24.62 10.18 -7.49
C ALA A 61 -25.50 11.14 -6.69
N VAL A 62 -24.89 12.02 -5.89
CA VAL A 62 -25.59 13.01 -5.07
C VAL A 62 -26.00 14.23 -5.91
N PRO A 63 -27.26 14.70 -5.83
CA PRO A 63 -27.74 15.83 -6.62
C PRO A 63 -26.96 17.13 -6.37
N ALA A 64 -26.84 17.95 -7.42
CA ALA A 64 -26.31 19.30 -7.30
C ALA A 64 -27.16 20.14 -6.33
N GLY A 65 -26.52 20.98 -5.51
CA GLY A 65 -27.20 21.78 -4.49
C GLY A 65 -27.51 21.05 -3.19
N THR A 66 -27.08 19.79 -3.04
CA THR A 66 -27.10 19.10 -1.74
C THR A 66 -26.32 19.90 -0.71
N ASP A 67 -26.81 19.89 0.53
CA ASP A 67 -26.17 20.52 1.68
C ASP A 67 -24.66 20.18 1.74
N PRO A 68 -23.76 21.18 1.85
CA PRO A 68 -22.33 20.95 1.84
C PRO A 68 -21.85 20.00 2.95
N ASP A 69 -22.45 20.04 4.14
CA ASP A 69 -22.07 19.14 5.24
C ASP A 69 -22.52 17.72 4.96
N LEU A 70 -23.69 17.53 4.35
CA LEU A 70 -24.13 16.21 3.92
C LEU A 70 -23.24 15.66 2.80
N LEU A 71 -22.76 16.51 1.88
CA LEU A 71 -21.87 16.10 0.80
C LEU A 71 -20.55 15.49 1.34
N LEU A 72 -20.04 15.99 2.47
CA LEU A 72 -18.82 15.45 3.13
C LEU A 72 -18.96 13.99 3.59
N GLU A 73 -20.19 13.52 3.81
CA GLU A 73 -20.46 12.14 4.24
C GLU A 73 -20.62 11.17 3.07
N THR A 74 -20.70 11.70 1.85
CA THR A 74 -21.04 10.90 0.67
C THR A 74 -19.81 10.41 -0.10
N ALA A 75 -18.60 10.72 0.37
CA ALA A 75 -17.37 10.34 -0.30
C ALA A 75 -17.22 8.79 -0.32
N PRO A 76 -17.20 8.14 -1.49
CA PRO A 76 -17.25 6.68 -1.57
C PRO A 76 -16.00 6.00 -0.99
N HIS A 77 -14.87 6.71 -0.97
CA HIS A 77 -13.60 6.19 -0.45
C HIS A 77 -13.48 6.36 1.08
N TRP A 78 -14.22 7.31 1.67
CA TRP A 78 -14.11 7.63 3.10
C TRP A 78 -14.39 6.42 3.98
N SER A 79 -15.50 5.73 3.69
CA SER A 79 -15.93 4.59 4.50
C SER A 79 -14.92 3.44 4.45
N ASN A 80 -14.21 3.31 3.33
CA ASN A 80 -13.19 2.28 3.17
C ASN A 80 -11.87 2.62 3.91
N TYR A 81 -11.31 3.82 3.78
CA TYR A 81 -10.06 4.19 4.47
C TYR A 81 -10.22 4.30 6.00
N ASN A 82 -11.46 4.48 6.47
CA ASN A 82 -11.76 4.65 7.89
C ASN A 82 -12.59 3.50 8.48
N ALA A 83 -12.67 2.36 7.79
CA ALA A 83 -13.33 1.17 8.30
C ALA A 83 -12.78 0.78 9.69
N GLY A 84 -13.68 0.40 10.59
CA GLY A 84 -13.38 0.03 11.97
C GLY A 84 -13.13 1.19 12.96
N LYS A 85 -13.11 2.44 12.49
CA LYS A 85 -12.80 3.60 13.35
C LYS A 85 -14.05 4.23 13.98
N LEU A 86 -13.82 5.00 15.05
CA LEU A 86 -14.77 5.92 15.66
C LEU A 86 -14.48 7.35 15.17
N SER A 87 -15.49 8.22 15.12
CA SER A 87 -15.32 9.65 14.81
C SER A 87 -15.83 10.55 15.92
N VAL A 88 -14.99 11.49 16.34
CA VAL A 88 -15.37 12.62 17.17
C VAL A 88 -15.22 13.93 16.40
N GLY A 89 -16.32 14.68 16.33
CA GLY A 89 -16.39 15.97 15.65
C GLY A 89 -15.93 17.07 16.58
N LEU A 90 -14.67 17.48 16.51
CA LEU A 90 -14.05 18.42 17.46
C LEU A 90 -13.23 19.48 16.73
N ASP A 91 -13.57 20.76 16.92
CA ASP A 91 -12.76 21.86 16.42
C ASP A 91 -11.61 22.19 17.38
N ILE A 92 -10.45 21.58 17.11
CA ILE A 92 -9.25 21.73 17.93
C ILE A 92 -8.57 23.09 17.79
N ALA A 93 -9.04 23.96 16.88
CA ALA A 93 -8.57 25.35 16.80
C ALA A 93 -9.15 26.23 17.92
N GLN A 94 -10.26 25.81 18.53
CA GLN A 94 -10.86 26.51 19.65
C GLN A 94 -10.25 26.03 20.98
N PRO A 95 -10.02 26.92 21.98
CA PRO A 95 -9.36 26.53 23.23
C PRO A 95 -10.01 25.34 23.95
N ARG A 96 -11.35 25.31 24.00
CA ARG A 96 -12.08 24.20 24.63
C ARG A 96 -11.99 22.91 23.82
N GLY A 97 -11.94 22.99 22.49
CA GLY A 97 -11.72 21.82 21.64
C GLY A 97 -10.31 21.25 21.80
N HIS A 98 -9.31 22.13 21.90
CA HIS A 98 -7.94 21.76 22.20
C HIS A 98 -7.80 21.08 23.58
N GLU A 99 -8.45 21.63 24.62
CA GLU A 99 -8.47 21.01 25.95
C GLU A 99 -9.06 19.59 25.92
N LEU A 100 -10.19 19.39 25.22
CA LEU A 100 -10.80 18.07 25.08
C LEU A 100 -9.90 17.09 24.31
N LEU A 101 -9.15 17.57 23.31
CA LEU A 101 -8.15 16.77 22.63
C LEU A 101 -7.05 16.30 23.59
N LEU A 102 -6.52 17.17 24.45
CA LEU A 102 -5.51 16.79 25.43
C LEU A 102 -6.05 15.75 26.43
N ARG A 103 -7.31 15.86 26.84
CA ARG A 103 -7.97 14.84 27.68
C ARG A 103 -8.11 13.50 26.97
N LEU A 104 -8.29 13.48 25.64
CA LEU A 104 -8.24 12.24 24.86
C LEU A 104 -6.82 11.66 24.80
N VAL A 105 -5.79 12.51 24.71
CA VAL A 105 -4.38 12.07 24.77
C VAL A 105 -4.08 11.38 26.10
N GLU A 106 -4.58 11.90 27.22
CA GLU A 106 -4.38 11.34 28.57
C GLU A 106 -4.87 9.89 28.71
N ILE A 107 -5.86 9.48 27.91
CA ILE A 107 -6.47 8.14 27.98
C ILE A 107 -6.11 7.23 26.80
N SER A 108 -5.23 7.66 25.90
CA SER A 108 -4.83 6.93 24.69
C SER A 108 -3.45 6.32 24.81
N ASP A 109 -3.19 5.19 24.13
CA ASP A 109 -1.87 4.54 24.10
C ASP A 109 -1.00 5.06 22.95
N VAL A 110 -1.64 5.46 21.85
CA VAL A 110 -0.97 5.89 20.62
C VAL A 110 -1.63 7.17 20.11
N LEU A 111 -0.80 8.11 19.62
CA LEU A 111 -1.24 9.22 18.77
C LEU A 111 -0.60 9.09 17.39
N VAL A 112 -1.42 9.01 16.34
CA VAL A 112 -0.97 9.03 14.95
C VAL A 112 -1.32 10.38 14.32
N THR A 113 -0.35 11.03 13.69
CA THR A 113 -0.57 12.26 12.93
C THR A 113 0.20 12.26 11.61
N ASN A 114 -0.31 12.96 10.61
CA ASN A 114 0.41 13.22 9.37
C ASN A 114 0.30 14.69 8.91
N PHE A 115 0.19 15.61 9.87
CA PHE A 115 0.21 17.02 9.56
C PHE A 115 1.58 17.48 9.05
N ALA A 116 1.57 18.55 8.25
CA ALA A 116 2.80 19.19 7.80
C ALA A 116 3.69 19.57 8.99
N VAL A 117 4.99 19.45 8.81
CA VAL A 117 6.01 19.77 9.82
C VAL A 117 5.77 21.16 10.43
N GLY A 118 5.85 21.27 11.76
CA GLY A 118 5.60 22.51 12.50
C GLY A 118 4.14 22.72 12.91
N VAL A 119 3.17 21.96 12.37
CA VAL A 119 1.76 22.10 12.74
C VAL A 119 1.52 21.62 14.18
N CYS A 120 2.00 20.43 14.55
CA CYS A 120 1.81 19.90 15.90
C CYS A 120 2.46 20.78 16.96
N GLU A 121 3.66 21.29 16.72
CA GLU A 121 4.35 22.21 17.62
C GLU A 121 3.53 23.49 17.86
N ARG A 122 2.96 24.07 16.79
CA ARG A 122 2.14 25.28 16.89
C ARG A 122 0.82 25.03 17.64
N LEU A 123 0.34 23.80 17.62
CA LEU A 123 -0.85 23.36 18.34
C LEU A 123 -0.52 22.90 19.76
N GLY A 124 0.75 22.84 20.21
CA GLY A 124 1.11 22.28 21.51
C GLY A 124 0.95 20.76 21.60
N LEU A 125 1.00 20.08 20.45
CA LEU A 125 0.88 18.62 20.30
C LEU A 125 2.23 17.97 19.97
N ALA A 126 3.34 18.66 20.20
CA ALA A 126 4.67 18.08 20.05
C ALA A 126 4.92 17.01 21.13
N PRO A 127 5.77 16.00 20.88
CA PRO A 127 6.05 14.94 21.85
C PRO A 127 6.42 15.45 23.25
N ALA A 128 7.25 16.50 23.33
CA ALA A 128 7.68 17.08 24.60
C ALA A 128 6.54 17.75 25.40
N ASP A 129 5.55 18.31 24.72
CA ASP A 129 4.37 18.89 25.36
C ASP A 129 3.39 17.80 25.80
N LEU A 130 3.14 16.81 24.94
CA LEU A 130 2.24 15.69 25.23
C LEU A 130 2.77 14.78 26.35
N ALA A 131 4.08 14.66 26.52
CA ALA A 131 4.68 13.91 27.63
C ALA A 131 4.25 14.43 29.01
N ARG A 132 3.82 15.69 29.13
CA ARG A 132 3.25 16.26 30.38
C ARG A 132 1.86 15.71 30.69
N HIS A 133 1.12 15.29 29.67
CA HIS A 133 -0.22 14.72 29.77
C HIS A 133 -0.18 13.19 29.84
N ASN A 134 0.68 12.58 29.01
CA ASN A 134 0.81 11.14 28.93
C ASN A 134 2.26 10.74 28.55
N PRO A 135 3.12 10.41 29.54
CA PRO A 135 4.51 10.05 29.28
C PRO A 135 4.69 8.67 28.61
N ASP A 136 3.66 7.83 28.61
CA ASP A 136 3.70 6.50 28.00
C ASP A 136 3.19 6.49 26.55
N LEU A 137 2.71 7.63 26.05
CA LEU A 137 2.13 7.76 24.72
C LEU A 137 3.15 7.42 23.62
N VAL A 138 2.79 6.49 22.74
CA VAL A 138 3.51 6.30 21.47
C VAL A 138 3.03 7.36 20.48
N TYR A 139 3.88 8.33 20.20
CA TYR A 139 3.64 9.37 19.20
C TYR A 139 4.22 8.94 17.85
N SER A 140 3.39 8.85 16.81
CA SER A 140 3.80 8.53 15.44
C SER A 140 3.45 9.67 14.49
N ALA A 141 4.47 10.31 13.92
CA ALA A 141 4.30 11.33 12.88
C ALA A 141 4.73 10.79 11.53
N LEU A 142 3.84 10.89 10.54
CA LEU A 142 4.12 10.59 9.15
C LEU A 142 4.25 11.91 8.38
N SER A 143 5.38 12.15 7.72
CA SER A 143 5.53 13.29 6.81
C SER A 143 6.26 12.85 5.54
N SER A 144 6.24 13.70 4.51
CA SER A 144 6.85 13.34 3.23
C SER A 144 8.36 13.07 3.32
N PHE A 145 9.07 13.70 4.27
CA PHE A 145 10.54 13.66 4.39
C PHE A 145 11.05 13.46 5.83
N GLY A 146 10.17 13.06 6.75
CA GLY A 146 10.47 13.03 8.18
C GLY A 146 10.42 14.41 8.86
N GLN A 147 10.49 14.42 10.18
CA GLN A 147 10.52 15.59 11.07
C GLN A 147 11.95 16.04 11.39
N GLY A 148 12.95 15.18 11.14
CA GLY A 148 14.37 15.47 11.29
C GLY A 148 14.90 16.62 10.40
N PRO A 149 16.14 17.09 10.65
CA PRO A 149 16.75 18.14 9.84
C PRO A 149 17.00 17.66 8.40
N GLY A 150 16.65 18.49 7.42
CA GLY A 150 16.86 18.18 6.00
C GLY A 150 16.39 19.32 5.11
N ALA A 151 16.96 19.44 3.90
CA ALA A 151 16.63 20.55 2.99
C ALA A 151 15.16 20.52 2.54
N TYR A 152 14.56 19.32 2.48
CA TYR A 152 13.16 19.13 2.11
C TYR A 152 12.22 19.00 3.32
N ARG A 153 12.71 19.15 4.56
CA ARG A 153 11.89 18.98 5.78
C ARG A 153 10.57 19.77 5.76
N SER A 154 10.58 21.01 5.27
CA SER A 154 9.41 21.89 5.26
C SER A 154 8.55 21.78 4.00
N PHE A 155 8.95 20.94 3.05
CA PHE A 155 8.30 20.81 1.75
C PHE A 155 6.98 20.07 1.87
N ARG A 156 5.97 20.55 1.14
CA ARG A 156 4.62 19.98 1.14
C ARG A 156 4.40 19.20 -0.14
N ILE A 157 4.14 17.91 0.01
CA ILE A 157 4.02 16.97 -1.10
C ILE A 157 2.80 16.09 -0.88
N TRP A 158 2.24 15.59 -1.97
CA TRP A 158 1.15 14.62 -1.99
C TRP A 158 1.65 13.32 -2.63
N GLY A 159 1.04 12.17 -2.31
CA GLY A 159 1.47 10.85 -2.80
C GLY A 159 1.85 10.79 -4.29
N PRO A 160 1.05 11.35 -5.23
CA PRO A 160 1.42 11.37 -6.65
C PRO A 160 2.70 12.17 -6.98
N ASN A 161 2.98 13.25 -6.25
CA ASN A 161 4.22 14.01 -6.39
C ASN A 161 5.40 13.29 -5.75
N LEU A 162 5.17 12.59 -4.64
CA LEU A 162 6.21 11.86 -3.93
C LEU A 162 6.71 10.67 -4.74
N SER A 163 5.81 9.95 -5.40
CA SER A 163 6.15 8.84 -6.31
C SER A 163 7.05 9.32 -7.47
N ALA A 164 6.76 10.51 -8.01
CA ALA A 164 7.61 11.14 -9.02
C ALA A 164 8.99 11.55 -8.48
N LEU A 165 9.04 12.15 -7.29
CA LEU A 165 10.28 12.65 -6.67
C LEU A 165 11.22 11.50 -6.25
N THR A 166 10.67 10.41 -5.73
CA THR A 166 11.43 9.24 -5.25
C THR A 166 11.88 8.31 -6.39
N GLY A 167 11.52 8.64 -7.64
CA GLY A 167 11.86 7.84 -8.82
C GLY A 167 11.01 6.59 -9.02
N LEU A 168 10.02 6.33 -8.15
CA LEU A 168 9.08 5.22 -8.31
C LEU A 168 8.37 5.27 -9.67
N ASP A 169 7.92 6.46 -10.09
CA ASP A 169 7.25 6.61 -11.38
C ASP A 169 8.17 6.30 -12.57
N SER A 170 9.49 6.45 -12.44
CA SER A 170 10.45 6.10 -13.50
C SER A 170 10.45 4.61 -13.85
N LEU A 171 10.04 3.75 -12.92
CA LEU A 171 9.91 2.30 -13.13
C LEU A 171 8.77 1.92 -14.08
N THR A 172 7.94 2.90 -14.49
CA THR A 172 6.89 2.71 -15.50
C THR A 172 7.34 3.14 -16.91
N ALA A 173 8.58 3.62 -17.07
CA ALA A 173 9.09 4.01 -18.37
C ALA A 173 9.27 2.79 -19.29
N GLY A 174 8.70 2.85 -20.49
CA GLY A 174 8.91 1.84 -21.54
C GLY A 174 10.08 2.22 -22.45
N ALA A 175 10.56 1.28 -23.27
CA ALA A 175 11.61 1.55 -24.26
C ALA A 175 11.25 2.74 -25.17
N GLY A 176 11.96 3.85 -25.01
CA GLY A 176 11.74 5.10 -25.77
C GLY A 176 10.48 5.89 -25.37
N ARG A 177 9.83 5.58 -24.23
CA ARG A 177 8.63 6.26 -23.75
C ARG A 177 8.88 6.95 -22.42
N ALA A 178 8.22 8.09 -22.23
CA ALA A 178 8.17 8.75 -20.92
C ALA A 178 7.48 7.84 -19.88
N PRO A 179 7.83 7.97 -18.59
CA PRO A 179 7.07 7.32 -17.52
C PRO A 179 5.61 7.79 -17.53
N CYS A 180 4.68 6.87 -17.23
CA CYS A 180 3.27 7.19 -17.04
C CYS A 180 2.89 7.34 -15.56
N GLY A 181 3.74 6.84 -14.66
CA GLY A 181 3.49 6.74 -13.23
C GLY A 181 2.34 5.81 -12.87
N LEU A 182 2.04 5.74 -11.58
CA LEU A 182 0.92 4.94 -11.06
C LEU A 182 -0.37 5.80 -11.01
N THR A 183 -0.92 6.11 -12.18
CA THR A 183 -1.90 7.20 -12.45
C THR A 183 -3.13 7.25 -11.53
N TRP A 184 -3.61 6.14 -10.98
CA TRP A 184 -4.79 6.11 -10.09
C TRP A 184 -4.46 5.80 -8.64
N ILE A 185 -3.19 5.53 -8.35
CA ILE A 185 -2.74 4.97 -7.09
C ILE A 185 -1.73 5.94 -6.45
N SER A 186 -1.78 6.07 -5.13
CA SER A 186 -0.73 6.71 -4.36
C SER A 186 0.02 5.63 -3.59
N TYR A 187 0.89 4.89 -4.28
CA TYR A 187 1.50 3.68 -3.71
C TYR A 187 2.32 3.98 -2.44
N SER A 188 3.00 5.12 -2.43
CA SER A 188 3.79 5.62 -1.29
C SER A 188 2.95 5.81 -0.02
N ASP A 189 1.69 6.26 -0.16
CA ASP A 189 0.79 6.47 0.97
C ASP A 189 0.49 5.14 1.67
N TYR A 190 0.18 4.08 0.91
CA TYR A 190 -0.11 2.75 1.47
C TYR A 190 1.10 2.12 2.14
N LEU A 191 2.27 2.23 1.52
CA LEU A 191 3.53 1.76 2.09
C LEU A 191 3.82 2.45 3.42
N ALA A 192 3.78 3.78 3.48
CA ALA A 192 4.08 4.52 4.70
C ALA A 192 3.03 4.30 5.79
N GLY A 193 1.75 4.17 5.43
CA GLY A 193 0.68 3.81 6.37
C GLY A 193 0.89 2.43 6.99
N ALA A 194 1.25 1.43 6.18
CA ALA A 194 1.58 0.09 6.68
C ALA A 194 2.84 0.11 7.56
N HIS A 195 3.89 0.81 7.11
CA HIS A 195 5.14 0.95 7.84
C HIS A 195 4.96 1.65 9.20
N ALA A 196 4.10 2.67 9.28
CA ALA A 196 3.77 3.32 10.54
C ALA A 196 3.04 2.35 11.51
N ALA A 197 2.16 1.47 11.01
CA ALA A 197 1.53 0.46 11.85
C ALA A 197 2.55 -0.55 12.38
N VAL A 198 3.52 -0.98 11.55
CA VAL A 198 4.66 -1.81 11.98
C VAL A 198 5.46 -1.10 13.09
N ALA A 199 5.81 0.18 12.87
CA ALA A 199 6.57 0.99 13.81
C ALA A 199 5.85 1.14 15.16
N VAL A 200 4.54 1.42 15.14
CA VAL A 200 3.71 1.51 16.35
C VAL A 200 3.70 0.18 17.10
N LEU A 201 3.47 -0.94 16.41
CA LEU A 201 3.47 -2.26 17.04
C LEU A 201 4.83 -2.61 17.64
N ALA A 202 5.92 -2.30 16.93
CA ALA A 202 7.29 -2.50 17.41
C ALA A 202 7.62 -1.63 18.64
N ALA A 203 7.16 -0.38 18.68
CA ALA A 203 7.35 0.51 19.83
C ALA A 203 6.53 0.06 21.05
N LEU A 204 5.29 -0.42 20.84
CA LEU A 204 4.47 -1.00 21.91
C LEU A 204 5.02 -2.34 22.43
N ALA A 205 5.87 -2.97 21.63
CA ALA A 205 6.49 -4.24 21.89
C ALA A 205 7.69 -4.16 22.86
N ASP A 206 8.46 -3.09 22.80
CA ASP A 206 9.68 -2.92 23.60
C ASP A 206 9.56 -1.69 24.53
N PRO A 207 9.49 -1.87 25.85
CA PRO A 207 9.48 -0.76 26.80
C PRO A 207 10.69 0.18 26.71
N ALA A 208 11.83 -0.30 26.20
CA ALA A 208 13.03 0.48 25.99
C ALA A 208 13.09 1.17 24.61
N ALA A 209 12.13 0.91 23.72
CA ALA A 209 12.07 1.55 22.42
C ALA A 209 11.68 3.03 22.51
N ALA A 210 12.07 3.78 21.48
CA ALA A 210 11.63 5.16 21.31
C ALA A 210 10.10 5.23 21.23
N ARG A 211 9.52 6.16 22.01
CA ARG A 211 8.08 6.44 22.00
C ARG A 211 7.69 7.52 20.98
N THR A 212 8.67 8.18 20.37
CA THR A 212 8.46 9.14 19.29
C THR A 212 8.97 8.51 18.00
N LEU A 213 8.06 8.26 17.07
CA LEU A 213 8.29 7.64 15.78
C LEU A 213 8.17 8.71 14.70
N ASP A 214 9.22 8.84 13.90
CA ASP A 214 9.28 9.74 12.76
C ASP A 214 9.33 8.90 11.49
N ILE A 215 8.26 8.95 10.69
CA ILE A 215 8.08 8.14 9.49
C ILE A 215 8.16 9.05 8.26
N SER A 216 9.25 8.91 7.52
CA SER A 216 9.45 9.57 6.23
C SER A 216 8.87 8.74 5.10
N GLU A 217 7.81 9.24 4.46
CA GLU A 217 7.19 8.56 3.32
C GLU A 217 8.19 8.38 2.16
N ALA A 218 9.09 9.34 1.95
CA ALA A 218 10.16 9.24 0.95
C ALA A 218 11.11 8.08 1.27
N GLU A 219 11.59 7.97 2.51
CA GLU A 219 12.55 6.94 2.91
C GLU A 219 11.95 5.53 2.80
N VAL A 220 10.70 5.37 3.23
CA VAL A 220 9.95 4.11 3.10
C VAL A 220 9.78 3.74 1.63
N THR A 221 9.39 4.70 0.78
CA THR A 221 9.22 4.46 -0.66
C THR A 221 10.54 4.06 -1.33
N LEU A 222 11.63 4.76 -1.00
CA LEU A 222 12.97 4.46 -1.52
C LEU A 222 13.44 3.06 -1.08
N GLY A 223 13.15 2.66 0.17
CA GLY A 223 13.43 1.31 0.66
C GLY A 223 12.71 0.22 -0.13
N ALA A 224 11.45 0.45 -0.50
CA ALA A 224 10.68 -0.49 -1.31
C ALA A 224 11.26 -0.70 -2.73
N ILE A 225 11.97 0.30 -3.27
CA ILE A 225 12.67 0.23 -4.57
C ILE A 225 14.20 0.09 -4.42
N GLY A 226 14.67 -0.34 -3.24
CA GLY A 226 16.08 -0.42 -2.91
C GLY A 226 16.93 -1.25 -3.88
N PRO A 227 16.47 -2.42 -4.37
CA PRO A 227 17.21 -3.19 -5.39
C PRO A 227 17.40 -2.42 -6.71
N GLN A 228 16.39 -1.64 -7.13
CA GLN A 228 16.44 -0.84 -8.36
C GLN A 228 17.43 0.31 -8.20
N LEU A 229 17.42 0.99 -7.04
CA LEU A 229 18.41 2.01 -6.70
C LEU A 229 19.83 1.43 -6.63
N LEU A 230 19.98 0.24 -6.04
CA LEU A 230 21.26 -0.45 -5.97
C LEU A 230 21.79 -0.74 -7.38
N LEU A 231 20.96 -1.27 -8.27
CA LEU A 231 21.34 -1.52 -9.66
C LEU A 231 21.73 -0.25 -10.40
N ALA A 232 20.95 0.83 -10.26
CA ALA A 232 21.25 2.12 -10.87
C ALA A 232 22.59 2.69 -10.37
N SER A 233 22.89 2.54 -9.07
CA SER A 233 24.13 3.04 -8.47
C SER A 233 25.40 2.36 -8.96
N LEU A 234 25.28 1.10 -9.43
CA LEU A 234 26.40 0.35 -9.97
C LEU A 234 26.73 0.76 -11.42
N GLY A 235 25.93 1.63 -12.04
CA GLY A 235 26.06 2.09 -13.42
C GLY A 235 25.62 1.04 -14.46
N PRO A 236 25.77 1.33 -15.77
CA PRO A 236 25.43 0.38 -16.83
C PRO A 236 26.25 -0.92 -16.73
N GLU A 237 25.72 -2.00 -17.27
CA GLU A 237 26.47 -3.25 -17.40
C GLU A 237 27.45 -3.18 -18.58
N ASP A 238 28.70 -3.56 -18.35
CA ASP A 238 29.64 -3.87 -19.43
C ASP A 238 29.31 -5.28 -19.95
N ARG A 239 28.24 -5.42 -20.75
CA ARG A 239 27.86 -6.69 -21.36
C ARG A 239 27.96 -6.67 -22.88
N ASP A 240 28.30 -7.83 -23.43
CA ASP A 240 28.02 -8.14 -24.83
C ASP A 240 26.50 -7.97 -25.06
N PRO A 241 26.05 -7.16 -26.06
CA PRO A 241 24.65 -7.02 -26.43
C PRO A 241 23.90 -8.36 -26.61
N GLY A 242 24.61 -9.44 -26.92
CA GLY A 242 24.07 -10.80 -27.03
C GLY A 242 23.80 -11.53 -25.71
N ALA A 243 24.35 -11.07 -24.57
CA ALA A 243 24.32 -11.75 -23.26
C ALA A 243 23.16 -11.33 -22.33
N GLY A 244 22.09 -10.74 -22.89
CA GLY A 244 20.91 -10.32 -22.13
C GLY A 244 20.04 -11.47 -21.60
N SER A 245 18.97 -11.11 -20.90
CA SER A 245 18.06 -12.06 -20.25
C SER A 245 17.33 -12.99 -21.23
N GLU A 246 17.26 -14.29 -20.90
CA GLU A 246 16.42 -15.31 -21.56
C GLU A 246 14.93 -15.23 -21.18
N ARG A 247 14.60 -14.44 -20.14
CA ARG A 247 13.24 -14.25 -19.62
C ARG A 247 12.35 -13.59 -20.66
N VAL A 248 11.16 -14.15 -20.85
CA VAL A 248 10.12 -13.57 -21.69
C VAL A 248 8.91 -13.25 -20.81
N THR A 249 8.82 -11.99 -20.39
CA THR A 249 7.67 -11.44 -19.68
C THR A 249 7.03 -10.34 -20.52
N GLY A 250 5.71 -10.30 -20.61
CA GLY A 250 5.00 -9.23 -21.32
C GLY A 250 3.50 -9.26 -21.08
N VAL A 251 2.85 -8.15 -21.42
CA VAL A 251 1.39 -8.02 -21.44
C VAL A 251 0.92 -7.99 -22.88
N TYR A 252 0.07 -8.94 -23.25
CA TYR A 252 -0.35 -9.20 -24.62
C TYR A 252 -1.88 -9.06 -24.76
N PRO A 253 -2.39 -8.59 -25.91
CA PRO A 253 -3.82 -8.44 -26.11
C PRO A 253 -4.53 -9.80 -26.06
N ALA A 254 -5.75 -9.81 -25.58
CA ALA A 254 -6.66 -10.95 -25.57
C ALA A 254 -7.99 -10.56 -26.20
N ARG A 255 -8.87 -11.54 -26.42
CA ARG A 255 -10.15 -11.33 -27.10
C ARG A 255 -11.04 -10.37 -26.31
N GLY A 256 -11.42 -9.27 -26.95
CA GLY A 256 -12.37 -8.29 -26.42
C GLY A 256 -11.78 -6.89 -26.31
N PRO A 257 -12.61 -5.88 -26.05
CA PRO A 257 -12.15 -4.50 -25.92
C PRO A 257 -11.30 -4.35 -24.65
N ASP A 258 -10.07 -3.86 -24.81
CA ASP A 258 -9.16 -3.57 -23.69
C ASP A 258 -8.91 -4.77 -22.76
N ARG A 259 -8.85 -5.98 -23.35
CA ARG A 259 -8.55 -7.23 -22.64
C ARG A 259 -7.11 -7.66 -22.89
N TRP A 260 -6.45 -8.07 -21.82
CA TRP A 260 -5.02 -8.38 -21.84
C TRP A 260 -4.69 -9.59 -20.96
N VAL A 261 -3.59 -10.26 -21.29
CA VAL A 261 -3.01 -11.35 -20.50
C VAL A 261 -1.53 -11.04 -20.26
N LEU A 262 -1.10 -11.16 -19.01
CA LEU A 262 0.31 -11.20 -18.67
C LEU A 262 0.82 -12.63 -18.81
N VAL A 263 1.95 -12.80 -19.49
CA VAL A 263 2.65 -14.09 -19.60
C VAL A 263 4.06 -13.90 -19.07
N ASP A 264 4.51 -14.82 -18.22
CA ASP A 264 5.85 -14.82 -17.65
C ASP A 264 6.57 -16.17 -17.82
N CYS A 265 7.62 -16.18 -18.62
CA CYS A 265 8.53 -17.30 -18.82
C CYS A 265 9.92 -16.94 -18.27
N PRO A 266 10.23 -17.27 -17.01
CA PRO A 266 11.52 -16.94 -16.38
C PRO A 266 12.71 -17.72 -16.94
N ASP A 267 12.46 -18.87 -17.55
CA ASP A 267 13.50 -19.81 -17.98
C ASP A 267 13.09 -20.61 -19.22
N GLN A 268 14.04 -21.41 -19.72
CA GLN A 268 13.84 -22.23 -20.91
C GLN A 268 12.76 -23.33 -20.73
N PRO A 269 12.64 -24.03 -19.58
CA PRO A 269 11.52 -24.95 -19.33
C PRO A 269 10.14 -24.29 -19.46
N ALA A 270 9.93 -23.13 -18.81
CA ALA A 270 8.66 -22.40 -18.93
C ALA A 270 8.41 -21.96 -20.38
N TRP A 271 9.45 -21.52 -21.09
CA TRP A 271 9.35 -21.18 -22.50
C TRP A 271 8.91 -22.38 -23.38
N GLN A 272 9.49 -23.56 -23.16
CA GLN A 272 9.08 -24.77 -23.91
C GLN A 272 7.64 -25.17 -23.60
N ALA A 273 7.21 -25.04 -22.33
CA ALA A 273 5.83 -25.28 -21.94
C ALA A 273 4.86 -24.31 -22.63
N LEU A 274 5.20 -23.02 -22.76
CA LEU A 274 4.43 -22.05 -23.54
C LEU A 274 4.30 -22.49 -25.01
N LEU A 275 5.40 -22.89 -25.65
CA LEU A 275 5.36 -23.36 -27.05
C LEU A 275 4.50 -24.62 -27.22
N ALA A 276 4.55 -25.53 -26.25
CA ALA A 276 3.70 -26.73 -26.25
C ALA A 276 2.21 -26.39 -26.15
N VAL A 277 1.84 -25.44 -25.28
CA VAL A 277 0.46 -24.94 -25.19
C VAL A 277 0.03 -24.22 -26.47
N ALA A 278 0.97 -23.53 -27.13
CA ALA A 278 0.78 -22.82 -28.39
C ALA A 278 0.98 -23.70 -29.64
N ALA A 279 1.03 -25.03 -29.51
CA ALA A 279 1.26 -25.95 -30.63
C ALA A 279 0.31 -25.68 -31.81
N GLY A 280 0.86 -25.74 -33.03
CA GLY A 280 0.12 -25.46 -34.27
C GLY A 280 -0.03 -23.96 -34.61
N SER A 281 0.57 -23.05 -33.84
CA SER A 281 0.66 -21.62 -34.16
C SER A 281 2.04 -21.23 -34.70
N GLU A 282 2.12 -20.07 -35.36
CA GLU A 282 3.40 -19.51 -35.83
C GLU A 282 4.41 -19.31 -34.69
N LEU A 283 3.94 -18.96 -33.49
CA LEU A 283 4.77 -18.85 -32.28
C LEU A 283 5.49 -20.16 -31.96
N ALA A 284 4.84 -21.31 -32.14
CA ALA A 284 5.42 -22.62 -31.84
C ALA A 284 6.30 -23.18 -32.97
N THR A 285 6.02 -22.81 -34.22
CA THR A 285 6.69 -23.39 -35.39
C THR A 285 7.91 -22.60 -35.86
N ASP A 286 7.97 -21.29 -35.59
CA ASP A 286 9.09 -20.46 -36.03
C ASP A 286 10.39 -20.81 -35.28
N PRO A 287 11.44 -21.25 -35.98
CA PRO A 287 12.69 -21.71 -35.36
C PRO A 287 13.44 -20.60 -34.63
N ARG A 288 13.19 -19.32 -34.95
CA ARG A 288 13.80 -18.18 -34.25
C ARG A 288 13.50 -18.22 -32.76
N TRP A 289 12.30 -18.65 -32.37
CA TRP A 289 11.87 -18.57 -30.98
C TRP A 289 12.40 -19.69 -30.09
N ARG A 290 13.02 -20.73 -30.66
CA ARG A 290 13.67 -21.80 -29.90
C ARG A 290 14.97 -21.36 -29.23
N ASN A 291 15.69 -20.42 -29.85
CA ASN A 291 16.98 -19.92 -29.40
C ASN A 291 16.80 -18.64 -28.54
N PRO A 292 17.24 -18.63 -27.26
CA PRO A 292 17.17 -17.44 -26.41
C PRO A 292 17.84 -16.19 -26.99
N ALA A 293 18.99 -16.32 -27.67
CA ALA A 293 19.67 -15.19 -28.30
C ALA A 293 18.84 -14.56 -29.42
N HIS A 294 18.14 -15.37 -30.21
CA HIS A 294 17.25 -14.88 -31.26
C HIS A 294 16.00 -14.21 -30.67
N ARG A 295 15.43 -14.75 -29.58
CA ARG A 295 14.31 -14.11 -28.86
C ARG A 295 14.67 -12.70 -28.42
N ARG A 296 15.89 -12.49 -27.92
CA ARG A 296 16.38 -11.17 -27.51
C ARG A 296 16.53 -10.20 -28.67
N THR A 297 17.27 -10.59 -29.70
CA THR A 297 17.57 -9.71 -30.84
C THR A 297 16.32 -9.36 -31.67
N HIS A 298 15.30 -10.21 -31.64
CA HIS A 298 14.05 -10.02 -32.39
C HIS A 298 12.84 -9.82 -31.45
N ARG A 299 13.05 -9.18 -30.31
CA ARG A 299 12.03 -9.05 -29.25
C ARG A 299 10.68 -8.53 -29.75
N ALA A 300 10.68 -7.48 -30.57
CA ALA A 300 9.44 -6.94 -31.13
C ALA A 300 8.68 -7.95 -32.02
N GLY A 301 9.39 -8.76 -32.80
CA GLY A 301 8.79 -9.83 -33.62
C GLY A 301 8.24 -10.97 -32.77
N LEU A 302 8.95 -11.33 -31.69
CA LEU A 302 8.49 -12.32 -30.72
C LEU A 302 7.22 -11.84 -30.01
N ASP A 303 7.20 -10.60 -29.52
CA ASP A 303 6.03 -10.04 -28.85
C ASP A 303 4.82 -9.97 -29.79
N GLY A 304 5.05 -9.67 -31.08
CA GLY A 304 4.03 -9.76 -32.13
C GLY A 304 3.48 -11.18 -32.33
N ALA A 305 4.34 -12.20 -32.33
CA ALA A 305 3.92 -13.60 -32.46
C ALA A 305 3.12 -14.08 -31.24
N ILE A 306 3.53 -13.67 -30.03
CA ILE A 306 2.76 -13.95 -28.80
C ILE A 306 1.41 -13.24 -28.86
N ALA A 307 1.37 -11.95 -29.23
CA ALA A 307 0.14 -11.19 -29.37
C ALA A 307 -0.82 -11.78 -30.42
N ALA A 308 -0.31 -12.28 -31.54
CA ALA A 308 -1.12 -12.97 -32.55
C ALA A 308 -1.72 -14.28 -32.01
N TRP A 309 -1.01 -14.97 -31.13
CA TRP A 309 -1.53 -16.16 -30.44
C TRP A 309 -2.52 -15.81 -29.34
N THR A 310 -2.28 -14.81 -28.50
CA THR A 310 -3.19 -14.46 -27.40
C THR A 310 -4.45 -13.72 -27.87
N GLY A 311 -4.32 -12.84 -28.87
CA GLY A 311 -5.36 -11.91 -29.33
C GLY A 311 -6.74 -12.51 -29.62
N PRO A 312 -6.87 -13.64 -30.34
CA PRO A 312 -8.17 -14.24 -30.64
C PRO A 312 -8.78 -15.08 -29.49
N ARG A 313 -8.08 -15.23 -28.36
CA ARG A 313 -8.44 -16.15 -27.26
C ARG A 313 -8.88 -15.39 -26.01
N ASP A 314 -9.72 -16.02 -25.19
CA ASP A 314 -10.14 -15.44 -23.91
C ASP A 314 -8.97 -15.41 -22.92
N ALA A 315 -8.81 -14.30 -22.18
CA ALA A 315 -7.72 -14.14 -21.24
C ALA A 315 -7.71 -15.23 -20.15
N THR A 316 -8.88 -15.59 -19.62
CA THR A 316 -9.01 -16.63 -18.57
C THR A 316 -8.68 -18.00 -19.12
N GLU A 317 -9.13 -18.34 -20.33
CA GLU A 317 -8.80 -19.61 -20.99
C GLU A 317 -7.30 -19.74 -21.23
N ILE A 318 -6.64 -18.69 -21.71
CA ILE A 318 -5.17 -18.66 -21.89
C ILE A 318 -4.49 -18.96 -20.56
N CYS A 319 -4.85 -18.24 -19.50
CA CYS A 319 -4.22 -18.39 -18.18
C CYS A 319 -4.43 -19.79 -17.60
N GLN A 320 -5.64 -20.35 -17.72
CA GLN A 320 -5.92 -21.72 -17.26
C GLN A 320 -5.03 -22.75 -17.96
N ARG A 321 -4.87 -22.64 -19.28
CA ARG A 321 -4.04 -23.57 -20.07
C ARG A 321 -2.55 -23.43 -19.75
N LEU A 322 -2.07 -22.19 -19.59
CA LEU A 322 -0.68 -21.92 -19.23
C LEU A 322 -0.36 -22.36 -17.81
N ALA A 323 -1.22 -22.05 -16.84
CA ALA A 323 -1.06 -22.47 -15.46
C ALA A 323 -1.04 -24.01 -15.33
N ALA A 324 -1.90 -24.72 -16.06
CA ALA A 324 -1.89 -26.19 -16.12
C ALA A 324 -0.58 -26.77 -16.69
N ALA A 325 0.14 -26.01 -17.51
CA ALA A 325 1.45 -26.38 -18.06
C ALA A 325 2.63 -25.87 -17.19
N GLY A 326 2.37 -25.27 -16.03
CA GLY A 326 3.41 -24.71 -15.16
C GLY A 326 3.95 -23.35 -15.60
N VAL A 327 3.30 -22.67 -16.55
CA VAL A 327 3.68 -21.33 -17.01
C VAL A 327 2.89 -20.28 -16.24
N ALA A 328 3.58 -19.30 -15.67
CA ALA A 328 2.96 -18.20 -14.95
C ALA A 328 2.24 -17.27 -15.94
N ALA A 329 0.94 -17.09 -15.74
CA ALA A 329 0.12 -16.19 -16.53
C ALA A 329 -1.07 -15.69 -15.71
N ALA A 330 -1.52 -14.46 -15.99
CA ALA A 330 -2.65 -13.85 -15.32
C ALA A 330 -3.48 -12.98 -16.27
N PRO A 331 -4.82 -12.97 -16.12
CA PRO A 331 -5.63 -11.95 -16.77
C PRO A 331 -5.27 -10.59 -16.17
N VAL A 332 -5.28 -9.55 -17.00
CA VAL A 332 -5.28 -8.17 -16.52
C VAL A 332 -6.71 -7.82 -16.13
N ASN A 333 -7.01 -7.95 -14.85
CA ASN A 333 -8.35 -7.76 -14.32
C ASN A 333 -8.70 -6.26 -14.25
N ASP A 334 -9.88 -5.89 -14.72
CA ASP A 334 -10.48 -4.59 -14.43
C ASP A 334 -11.26 -4.62 -13.09
N GLN A 335 -11.86 -3.49 -12.72
CA GLN A 335 -12.63 -3.40 -11.47
C GLN A 335 -13.89 -4.28 -11.44
N ALA A 336 -14.48 -4.59 -12.60
CA ALA A 336 -15.66 -5.45 -12.70
C ALA A 336 -15.27 -6.93 -12.61
N ASP A 337 -14.12 -7.32 -13.16
CA ASP A 337 -13.60 -8.68 -13.10
C ASP A 337 -13.45 -9.14 -11.64
N TRP A 338 -13.00 -8.25 -10.74
CA TRP A 338 -12.87 -8.52 -9.30
C TRP A 338 -14.12 -9.07 -8.64
N LEU A 339 -15.29 -8.62 -9.09
CA LEU A 339 -16.58 -9.02 -8.54
C LEU A 339 -16.90 -10.48 -8.91
N THR A 340 -16.36 -10.98 -10.02
CA THR A 340 -16.61 -12.33 -10.53
C THR A 340 -15.40 -13.26 -10.45
N ASP A 341 -14.26 -12.76 -9.96
CA ASP A 341 -13.02 -13.52 -9.87
C ASP A 341 -13.16 -14.67 -8.85
N PRO A 342 -12.97 -15.93 -9.26
CA PRO A 342 -13.20 -17.10 -8.40
C PRO A 342 -12.20 -17.19 -7.24
N GLN A 343 -10.98 -16.67 -7.41
CA GLN A 343 -10.00 -16.64 -6.34
C GLN A 343 -10.35 -15.55 -5.32
N LEU A 344 -10.73 -14.35 -5.77
CA LEU A 344 -11.19 -13.29 -4.87
C LEU A 344 -12.50 -13.65 -4.17
N ALA A 345 -13.42 -14.36 -4.84
CA ALA A 345 -14.62 -14.90 -4.20
C ALA A 345 -14.30 -15.88 -3.04
N HIS A 346 -13.27 -16.71 -3.22
CA HIS A 346 -12.75 -17.60 -2.16
C HIS A 346 -12.00 -16.81 -1.06
N ARG A 347 -11.21 -15.81 -1.47
CA ARG A 347 -10.38 -14.95 -0.60
C ARG A 347 -11.18 -13.85 0.13
N ARG A 348 -12.41 -13.56 -0.29
CA ARG A 348 -13.35 -12.63 0.34
C ARG A 348 -12.70 -11.33 0.85
N PRO A 349 -12.02 -10.57 -0.01
CA PRO A 349 -11.32 -9.35 0.41
C PRO A 349 -12.30 -8.20 0.72
N TRP A 350 -13.59 -8.35 0.40
CA TRP A 350 -14.60 -7.30 0.57
C TRP A 350 -15.37 -7.45 1.88
N LEU A 351 -15.52 -6.35 2.61
CA LEU A 351 -16.42 -6.20 3.74
C LEU A 351 -17.63 -5.36 3.32
N LEU A 352 -18.83 -5.94 3.46
CA LEU A 352 -20.07 -5.21 3.33
C LEU A 352 -20.50 -4.67 4.69
N HIS A 353 -20.96 -3.42 4.73
CA HIS A 353 -21.45 -2.81 5.97
C HIS A 353 -22.64 -1.89 5.71
N PRO A 354 -23.50 -1.65 6.71
CA PRO A 354 -24.49 -0.58 6.63
C PRO A 354 -23.81 0.76 6.37
N ASP A 355 -24.31 1.51 5.40
CA ASP A 355 -23.82 2.84 5.03
C ASP A 355 -24.99 3.83 5.18
N PRO A 356 -24.91 4.83 6.07
CA PRO A 356 -26.03 5.75 6.29
C PRO A 356 -26.44 6.52 5.04
N CYS A 357 -25.49 6.85 4.16
CA CYS A 357 -25.75 7.63 2.96
C CYS A 357 -26.26 6.79 1.79
N PHE A 358 -25.92 5.49 1.72
CA PHE A 358 -26.18 4.67 0.54
C PHE A 358 -26.83 3.31 0.83
N GLY A 359 -27.20 3.06 2.08
CA GLY A 359 -27.79 1.81 2.56
C GLY A 359 -26.74 0.73 2.82
N THR A 360 -25.87 0.43 1.85
CA THR A 360 -24.80 -0.55 2.02
C THR A 360 -23.51 -0.10 1.34
N GLY A 361 -22.44 -0.09 2.12
CA GLY A 361 -21.09 0.25 1.72
C GLY A 361 -20.22 -0.99 1.52
N VAL A 362 -19.07 -0.76 0.88
CA VAL A 362 -18.03 -1.76 0.67
C VAL A 362 -16.71 -1.19 1.15
N ALA A 363 -16.03 -1.92 2.02
CA ALA A 363 -14.67 -1.65 2.43
C ALA A 363 -13.78 -2.85 2.08
N LEU A 364 -12.49 -2.62 1.90
CA LEU A 364 -11.50 -3.66 1.74
C LEU A 364 -11.00 -4.14 3.10
N GLY A 365 -11.04 -5.46 3.28
CA GLY A 365 -10.48 -6.22 4.38
C GLY A 365 -8.97 -6.04 4.51
N TYR A 366 -8.42 -6.45 5.65
CA TYR A 366 -6.98 -6.56 5.80
C TYR A 366 -6.47 -7.80 5.02
N PRO A 367 -5.49 -7.69 4.10
CA PRO A 367 -5.16 -8.78 3.17
C PRO A 367 -4.64 -10.08 3.80
N PRO A 368 -3.77 -10.04 4.84
CA PRO A 368 -3.39 -11.24 5.57
C PRO A 368 -4.57 -11.92 6.25
N ARG A 369 -4.70 -13.23 6.02
CA ARG A 369 -5.65 -14.07 6.76
C ARG A 369 -4.95 -14.73 7.93
N LEU A 370 -5.35 -14.36 9.13
CA LEU A 370 -4.94 -15.02 10.37
C LEU A 370 -5.96 -16.10 10.71
N ARG A 371 -5.49 -17.31 11.05
CA ARG A 371 -6.37 -18.47 11.25
C ARG A 371 -7.09 -18.44 12.59
N ARG A 372 -6.45 -17.99 13.68
CA ARG A 372 -7.01 -17.99 15.04
C ARG A 372 -7.46 -16.62 15.51
N ALA A 373 -6.79 -15.56 15.07
CA ALA A 373 -7.16 -14.18 15.35
C ALA A 373 -7.49 -13.40 14.05
N PRO A 374 -8.58 -13.73 13.33
CA PRO A 374 -8.90 -13.08 12.06
C PRO A 374 -8.97 -11.56 12.19
N ALA A 375 -8.21 -10.86 11.35
CA ALA A 375 -8.31 -9.41 11.24
C ALA A 375 -9.64 -9.04 10.58
N ARG A 376 -10.47 -8.25 11.27
CA ARG A 376 -11.83 -7.90 10.86
C ARG A 376 -12.18 -6.50 11.30
N PHE A 377 -12.83 -5.74 10.43
CA PHE A 377 -13.44 -4.48 10.83
C PHE A 377 -14.84 -4.75 11.40
N SER A 378 -15.18 -4.06 12.47
CA SER A 378 -16.49 -4.13 13.13
C SER A 378 -17.56 -3.26 12.44
N ARG A 379 -17.14 -2.32 11.58
CA ARG A 379 -17.99 -1.34 10.89
C ARG A 379 -17.27 -0.73 9.68
N GLY A 380 -18.02 -0.10 8.78
CA GLY A 380 -17.44 0.84 7.82
C GLY A 380 -17.01 2.15 8.49
N GLY A 381 -16.45 3.08 7.71
CA GLY A 381 -16.02 4.37 8.23
C GLY A 381 -17.20 5.22 8.72
N PRO A 382 -17.02 5.92 9.86
CA PRO A 382 -18.08 6.64 10.55
C PRO A 382 -18.45 7.96 9.88
N LEU A 383 -19.68 8.45 10.10
CA LEU A 383 -20.05 9.83 9.82
C LEU A 383 -19.22 10.79 10.69
N LEU A 384 -19.04 12.04 10.27
CA LEU A 384 -18.33 13.04 11.09
C LEU A 384 -19.04 13.21 12.43
N GLY A 385 -18.35 12.91 13.53
CA GLY A 385 -18.88 13.03 14.88
C GLY A 385 -19.92 11.99 15.27
N GLU A 386 -20.06 10.90 14.51
CA GLU A 386 -21.03 9.82 14.79
C GLU A 386 -20.92 9.28 16.22
N ASP A 387 -19.70 9.26 16.78
CA ASP A 387 -19.40 8.66 18.07
C ASP A 387 -19.24 9.70 19.19
N ASN A 388 -19.65 10.97 18.98
CA ASN A 388 -19.52 12.06 19.97
C ASN A 388 -20.06 11.68 21.36
N ARG A 389 -21.25 11.06 21.43
CA ARG A 389 -21.86 10.67 22.72
C ARG A 389 -20.99 9.69 23.49
N TYR A 390 -20.40 8.73 22.80
CA TYR A 390 -19.51 7.76 23.43
C TYR A 390 -18.19 8.42 23.84
N VAL A 391 -17.53 9.10 22.90
CA VAL A 391 -16.19 9.65 23.11
C VAL A 391 -16.23 10.77 24.15
N LEU A 392 -17.17 11.71 24.05
CA LEU A 392 -17.28 12.83 24.99
C LEU A 392 -18.01 12.44 26.27
N GLY A 393 -19.06 11.61 26.18
CA GLY A 393 -19.88 11.24 27.32
C GLY A 393 -19.30 10.11 28.15
N GLU A 394 -19.07 8.94 27.55
CA GLU A 394 -18.60 7.76 28.30
C GLU A 394 -17.11 7.80 28.62
N LEU A 395 -16.25 8.23 27.67
CA LEU A 395 -14.80 8.27 27.89
C LEU A 395 -14.36 9.51 28.67
N LEU A 396 -14.88 10.68 28.32
CA LEU A 396 -14.51 11.94 28.98
C LEU A 396 -15.49 12.38 30.08
N GLY A 397 -16.63 11.73 30.27
CA GLY A 397 -17.56 12.05 31.36
C GLY A 397 -18.35 13.35 31.18
N LEU A 398 -18.44 13.92 29.97
CA LEU A 398 -19.23 15.14 29.73
C LEU A 398 -20.73 14.81 29.72
N GLY A 399 -21.51 15.51 30.54
CA GLY A 399 -22.97 15.38 30.54
C GLY A 399 -23.63 15.96 29.28
N ASP A 400 -24.86 15.53 28.99
CA ASP A 400 -25.62 15.95 27.79
C ASP A 400 -25.77 17.48 27.65
N ALA A 401 -25.93 18.19 28.77
CA ALA A 401 -26.03 19.64 28.79
C ALA A 401 -24.72 20.33 28.36
N GLU A 402 -23.57 19.80 28.80
CA GLU A 402 -22.27 20.32 28.41
C GLU A 402 -21.99 20.03 26.93
N GLN A 403 -22.27 18.81 26.46
CA GLN A 403 -22.14 18.46 25.04
C GLN A 403 -23.03 19.35 24.15
N THR A 404 -24.26 19.63 24.58
CA THR A 404 -25.16 20.55 23.87
C THR A 404 -24.58 21.96 23.79
N ALA A 405 -24.05 22.49 24.91
CA ALA A 405 -23.43 23.81 24.93
C ALA A 405 -22.20 23.88 24.02
N LEU A 406 -21.37 22.84 23.99
CA LEU A 406 -20.21 22.75 23.09
C LEU A 406 -20.63 22.69 21.62
N THR A 407 -21.73 22.02 21.30
CA THR A 407 -22.30 22.03 19.95
C THR A 407 -22.84 23.39 19.56
N THR A 408 -23.58 24.08 20.44
CA THR A 408 -24.05 25.44 20.19
C THR A 408 -22.90 26.42 19.99
N ALA A 409 -21.80 26.25 20.72
CA ALA A 409 -20.58 27.05 20.58
C ALA A 409 -19.76 26.72 19.33
N GLY A 410 -20.11 25.66 18.57
CA GLY A 410 -19.35 25.21 17.41
C GLY A 410 -18.03 24.52 17.76
N VAL A 411 -17.81 24.15 19.02
CA VAL A 411 -16.62 23.37 19.46
C VAL A 411 -16.79 21.90 19.05
N VAL A 412 -18.00 21.36 19.21
CA VAL A 412 -18.34 19.97 18.89
C VAL A 412 -19.29 19.92 17.71
N HIS A 413 -18.92 19.16 16.69
CA HIS A 413 -19.69 18.97 15.47
C HIS A 413 -20.51 17.67 15.57
N PRO A 414 -21.84 17.71 15.73
CA PRO A 414 -22.69 16.51 15.78
C PRO A 414 -22.78 15.86 14.40
N PRO A 415 -23.16 14.58 14.27
CA PRO A 415 -23.36 13.96 12.97
C PRO A 415 -24.49 14.63 12.20
N VAL A 416 -24.34 14.75 10.88
CA VAL A 416 -25.44 15.25 10.03
C VAL A 416 -26.59 14.25 10.02
N ARG A 417 -27.83 14.75 9.93
CA ARG A 417 -28.97 13.88 9.69
C ARG A 417 -28.98 13.45 8.24
N VAL A 418 -28.89 12.14 8.02
CA VAL A 418 -29.03 11.55 6.69
C VAL A 418 -30.48 11.12 6.49
N GLY A 419 -31.06 11.49 5.35
CA GLY A 419 -32.42 11.13 4.96
C GLY A 419 -32.51 9.72 4.38
N ALA A 420 -33.34 9.55 3.34
CA ALA A 420 -33.35 8.30 2.58
C ALA A 420 -31.99 8.06 1.88
N PRO A 421 -31.52 6.81 1.78
CA PRO A 421 -30.27 6.51 1.09
C PRO A 421 -30.25 6.99 -0.36
N PHE A 422 -29.13 7.55 -0.78
CA PHE A 422 -28.88 7.90 -2.18
C PHE A 422 -28.66 6.63 -3.01
N PRO A 423 -29.16 6.58 -4.26
CA PRO A 423 -28.87 5.48 -5.16
C PRO A 423 -27.39 5.50 -5.58
N ARG A 424 -26.78 4.32 -5.70
CA ARG A 424 -25.44 4.14 -6.27
C ARG A 424 -25.52 3.49 -7.66
N PRO A 425 -25.29 4.24 -8.75
CA PRO A 425 -25.32 3.73 -10.12
C PRO A 425 -24.53 2.43 -10.38
N GLY A 426 -23.37 2.24 -9.74
CA GLY A 426 -22.55 1.05 -9.93
C GLY A 426 -22.95 -0.15 -9.08
N TYR A 427 -23.79 0.05 -8.06
CA TYR A 427 -24.17 -0.98 -7.11
C TYR A 427 -24.85 -2.23 -7.70
N PRO A 428 -25.66 -2.13 -8.78
CA PRO A 428 -26.18 -3.32 -9.46
C PRO A 428 -25.11 -4.31 -9.94
N LEU A 429 -23.88 -3.85 -10.22
CA LEU A 429 -22.75 -4.70 -10.61
C LEU A 429 -22.34 -5.65 -9.47
N ALA A 430 -22.40 -5.17 -8.23
CA ALA A 430 -22.09 -5.94 -7.03
C ALA A 430 -23.30 -6.68 -6.45
N ARG A 431 -24.43 -6.78 -7.17
CA ARG A 431 -25.66 -7.39 -6.64
C ARG A 431 -25.49 -8.86 -6.26
N HIS A 432 -24.58 -9.59 -6.90
CA HIS A 432 -24.26 -10.96 -6.52
C HIS A 432 -23.50 -11.01 -5.18
N LEU A 433 -22.66 -10.01 -4.87
CA LEU A 433 -22.05 -9.85 -3.54
C LEU A 433 -23.12 -9.62 -2.47
N LEU A 434 -24.34 -9.21 -2.80
CA LEU A 434 -25.40 -9.08 -1.78
C LEU A 434 -26.27 -10.31 -1.63
N ARG A 435 -26.19 -11.24 -2.58
CA ARG A 435 -27.03 -12.44 -2.65
C ARG A 435 -26.38 -13.67 -2.03
N ASP A 436 -25.05 -13.67 -1.90
CA ASP A 436 -24.35 -14.76 -1.24
C ASP A 436 -24.60 -14.66 0.28
N PRO A 437 -25.25 -15.65 0.91
CA PRO A 437 -25.59 -15.63 2.33
C PRO A 437 -24.36 -15.71 3.25
N VAL A 438 -23.15 -15.87 2.70
CA VAL A 438 -21.90 -16.08 3.45
C VAL A 438 -21.00 -14.84 3.51
N TRP A 439 -21.46 -13.67 3.06
CA TRP A 439 -20.79 -12.42 3.46
C TRP A 439 -21.01 -12.22 4.94
N GLU A 440 -19.90 -12.24 5.67
CA GLU A 440 -19.93 -11.97 7.09
C GLU A 440 -20.44 -10.55 7.28
N GLN A 441 -21.69 -10.46 7.75
CA GLN A 441 -22.12 -9.31 8.54
C GLN A 441 -21.00 -9.08 9.55
N PRO A 442 -20.47 -7.85 9.69
CA PRO A 442 -19.48 -7.59 10.72
C PRO A 442 -20.05 -8.14 12.03
N PRO A 443 -19.27 -8.88 12.83
CA PRO A 443 -19.75 -9.34 14.11
C PRO A 443 -20.33 -8.11 14.81
N GLY A 444 -21.60 -8.19 15.22
CA GLY A 444 -22.28 -7.07 15.88
C GLY A 444 -21.37 -6.49 16.96
N PRO A 445 -21.46 -5.17 17.24
CA PRO A 445 -20.45 -4.43 17.99
C PRO A 445 -19.91 -5.26 19.15
N GLN A 446 -18.63 -5.65 19.07
CA GLN A 446 -18.05 -6.46 20.12
C GLN A 446 -18.16 -5.70 21.44
N PRO A 447 -18.51 -6.37 22.55
CA PRO A 447 -18.59 -5.73 23.85
C PRO A 447 -17.23 -5.10 24.15
N ARG A 448 -17.23 -3.76 24.22
CA ARG A 448 -16.01 -2.97 24.42
C ARG A 448 -15.38 -3.38 25.75
N PRO A 449 -14.06 -3.64 25.81
CA PRO A 449 -13.43 -4.05 27.04
C PRO A 449 -13.67 -3.02 28.16
N ARG A 450 -14.21 -3.46 29.29
CA ARG A 450 -14.52 -2.58 30.44
C ARG A 450 -13.30 -1.84 31.00
N HIS A 451 -12.08 -2.29 30.73
CA HIS A 451 -10.84 -1.65 31.18
C HIS A 451 -10.46 -0.40 30.36
N LEU A 452 -11.14 -0.14 29.24
CA LEU A 452 -10.96 1.07 28.43
C LEU A 452 -11.89 2.21 28.86
N VAL A 453 -12.88 1.96 29.73
CA VAL A 453 -13.80 2.96 30.25
C VAL A 453 -13.32 3.41 31.63
N GLY A 454 -12.79 4.62 31.74
CA GLY A 454 -12.31 5.23 32.99
C GLY A 454 -10.78 5.40 33.08
N PRO A 455 -10.27 5.98 34.19
CA PRO A 455 -8.83 6.18 34.39
C PRO A 455 -8.07 4.85 34.39
N ARG A 456 -6.93 4.86 33.72
CA ARG A 456 -6.04 3.71 33.49
C ARG A 456 -5.83 2.90 34.78
N PRO A 457 -6.18 1.60 34.85
CA PRO A 457 -5.67 0.75 35.91
C PRO A 457 -4.14 0.72 35.79
N PRO A 458 -3.38 0.75 36.91
CA PRO A 458 -1.92 0.68 36.85
C PRO A 458 -1.51 -0.52 36.00
N ALA A 459 -0.60 -0.31 35.06
CA ALA A 459 -0.13 -1.36 34.16
C ALA A 459 0.31 -2.55 35.01
N GLY A 460 -0.48 -3.63 34.99
CA GLY A 460 -0.08 -4.88 35.61
C GLY A 460 1.26 -5.33 34.99
N PRO A 461 2.05 -6.15 35.70
CA PRO A 461 3.30 -6.67 35.15
C PRO A 461 2.99 -7.47 33.89
N ARG A 462 3.19 -6.85 32.72
CA ARG A 462 3.19 -7.52 31.43
C ARG A 462 4.50 -8.29 31.34
N PRO A 463 4.50 -9.53 30.81
CA PRO A 463 5.72 -10.32 30.75
C PRO A 463 6.81 -9.54 29.98
N PRO A 464 8.05 -9.46 30.52
CA PRO A 464 9.15 -8.76 29.91
C PRO A 464 9.71 -9.63 28.78
N HIS A 465 9.12 -9.53 27.61
CA HIS A 465 9.80 -9.93 26.38
C HIS A 465 9.91 -8.66 25.56
N ALA A 466 11.14 -8.22 25.28
CA ALA A 466 11.39 -7.22 24.26
C ALA A 466 10.87 -7.80 22.95
N LEU A 467 9.67 -7.40 22.53
CA LEU A 467 8.86 -8.14 21.56
C LEU A 467 9.39 -8.05 20.11
N VAL A 468 10.49 -7.33 19.84
CA VAL A 468 11.22 -7.48 18.57
C VAL A 468 12.68 -7.87 18.79
N ARG A 469 13.38 -7.17 19.71
CA ARG A 469 14.74 -7.57 20.12
C ARG A 469 14.70 -8.82 20.98
N GLY A 470 15.02 -9.95 20.39
CA GLY A 470 14.93 -11.27 21.03
C GLY A 470 13.95 -12.21 20.34
N LEU A 471 13.18 -11.73 19.35
CA LEU A 471 12.46 -12.61 18.44
C LEU A 471 13.45 -13.35 17.55
N THR A 472 13.30 -14.66 17.50
CA THR A 472 14.01 -15.54 16.57
C THR A 472 13.14 -15.80 15.34
N VAL A 473 13.67 -15.50 14.17
CA VAL A 473 12.95 -15.63 12.89
C VAL A 473 13.72 -16.57 11.98
N LEU A 474 13.04 -17.62 11.54
CA LEU A 474 13.53 -18.48 10.48
C LEU A 474 13.03 -17.96 9.13
N ASP A 475 13.96 -17.53 8.27
CA ASP A 475 13.69 -17.10 6.90
C ASP A 475 13.91 -18.26 5.92
N ALA A 476 12.82 -18.88 5.47
CA ALA A 476 12.77 -19.87 4.38
C ALA A 476 12.10 -19.29 3.12
N THR A 477 12.22 -17.99 2.89
CA THR A 477 11.54 -17.29 1.80
C THR A 477 12.32 -17.30 0.48
N ASP A 478 11.57 -17.22 -0.61
CA ASP A 478 12.01 -16.82 -1.95
C ASP A 478 11.76 -15.30 -2.18
N ARG A 479 11.75 -14.87 -3.45
CA ARG A 479 11.58 -13.44 -3.82
C ARG A 479 10.27 -12.84 -3.34
N LEU A 480 9.23 -13.66 -3.10
CA LEU A 480 7.91 -13.17 -2.71
C LEU A 480 7.86 -12.70 -1.25
N GLY A 481 8.61 -13.37 -0.37
CA GLY A 481 8.55 -13.16 1.08
C GLY A 481 9.78 -12.47 1.70
N VAL A 482 10.90 -12.39 0.97
CA VAL A 482 12.16 -11.87 1.54
C VAL A 482 12.10 -10.43 2.09
N PRO A 483 11.27 -9.49 1.56
CA PRO A 483 11.13 -8.17 2.17
C PRO A 483 10.62 -8.22 3.61
N ALA A 484 9.74 -9.17 3.96
CA ALA A 484 9.27 -9.36 5.34
C ALA A 484 10.43 -9.72 6.28
N ALA A 485 11.29 -10.63 5.85
CA ALA A 485 12.45 -11.07 6.62
C ALA A 485 13.46 -9.93 6.79
N ARG A 486 13.63 -9.05 5.79
CA ARG A 486 14.47 -7.86 5.90
C ARG A 486 13.89 -6.87 6.91
N LEU A 487 12.58 -6.60 6.81
CA LEU A 487 11.89 -5.66 7.68
C LEU A 487 11.97 -6.07 9.16
N LEU A 488 11.72 -7.34 9.48
CA LEU A 488 11.87 -7.86 10.85
C LEU A 488 13.32 -7.77 11.35
N ALA A 489 14.31 -8.00 10.49
CA ALA A 489 15.72 -7.82 10.85
C ALA A 489 16.07 -6.36 11.14
N ASP A 490 15.53 -5.42 10.35
CA ASP A 490 15.74 -3.98 10.53
C ASP A 490 15.14 -3.48 11.85
N LEU A 491 14.00 -4.05 12.27
CA LEU A 491 13.40 -3.81 13.59
C LEU A 491 14.21 -4.42 14.76
N GLY A 492 15.17 -5.31 14.47
CA GLY A 492 16.08 -5.90 15.46
C GLY A 492 15.79 -7.35 15.84
N ALA A 493 14.97 -8.08 15.10
CA ALA A 493 14.82 -9.52 15.28
C ALA A 493 16.08 -10.29 14.84
N ASP A 494 16.34 -11.43 15.47
CA ASP A 494 17.40 -12.37 15.07
C ASP A 494 16.90 -13.23 13.91
N VAL A 495 17.20 -12.79 12.68
CA VAL A 495 16.74 -13.43 11.45
C VAL A 495 17.81 -14.34 10.86
N THR A 496 17.58 -15.64 10.87
CA THR A 496 18.45 -16.63 10.23
C THR A 496 17.81 -17.16 8.95
N ARG A 497 18.51 -17.00 7.82
CA ARG A 497 18.10 -17.62 6.56
C ARG A 497 18.40 -19.10 6.59
N VAL A 498 17.41 -19.93 6.28
CA VAL A 498 17.54 -21.38 6.22
C VAL A 498 17.29 -21.87 4.81
N VAL A 499 18.25 -22.62 4.28
CA VAL A 499 18.21 -23.13 2.91
C VAL A 499 18.31 -24.64 2.91
N VAL A 500 17.45 -25.31 2.15
CA VAL A 500 17.53 -26.74 1.83
C VAL A 500 17.81 -26.88 0.33
N GLY A 501 19.00 -27.36 -0.03
CA GLY A 501 19.44 -27.41 -1.43
C GLY A 501 19.97 -26.05 -1.94
N PRO A 502 19.81 -25.74 -3.24
CA PRO A 502 20.20 -24.46 -3.79
C PRO A 502 19.29 -23.34 -3.28
N ASP A 503 19.90 -22.23 -2.86
CA ASP A 503 19.15 -21.07 -2.38
C ASP A 503 18.42 -20.38 -3.54
N PRO A 504 17.08 -20.24 -3.49
CA PRO A 504 16.29 -19.65 -4.57
C PRO A 504 16.58 -18.15 -4.80
N LEU A 505 17.24 -17.48 -3.85
CA LEU A 505 17.65 -16.08 -3.96
C LEU A 505 19.12 -15.91 -4.33
N HIS A 506 19.94 -16.97 -4.24
CA HIS A 506 21.38 -16.83 -4.44
C HIS A 506 21.69 -16.47 -5.90
N PRO A 507 22.61 -15.51 -6.14
CA PRO A 507 22.89 -15.00 -7.49
C PRO A 507 23.30 -16.09 -8.48
N ASP A 508 24.09 -17.07 -8.02
CA ASP A 508 24.59 -18.20 -8.82
C ASP A 508 23.62 -19.38 -8.95
N ARG A 509 22.34 -19.22 -8.58
CA ARG A 509 21.34 -20.28 -8.79
C ARG A 509 21.22 -20.61 -10.28
N ALA A 510 20.91 -21.87 -10.59
CA ALA A 510 20.59 -22.28 -11.95
C ALA A 510 19.42 -21.43 -12.49
N GLY A 511 19.60 -20.86 -13.68
CA GLY A 511 18.68 -19.90 -14.26
C GLY A 511 19.39 -19.03 -15.28
N ASP A 512 18.68 -18.04 -15.79
CA ASP A 512 19.17 -17.13 -16.83
C ASP A 512 20.44 -16.37 -16.38
N PRO A 513 21.60 -16.58 -17.06
CA PRO A 513 22.83 -15.84 -16.77
C PRO A 513 22.68 -14.32 -16.96
N GLY A 514 21.81 -13.89 -17.86
CA GLY A 514 21.51 -12.48 -18.15
C GLY A 514 20.82 -11.75 -17.00
N ASP A 515 20.29 -12.46 -16.01
CA ASP A 515 19.63 -11.86 -14.84
C ASP A 515 20.51 -11.93 -13.56
N ARG A 516 21.77 -12.42 -13.67
CA ARG A 516 22.65 -12.61 -12.50
C ARG A 516 22.90 -11.32 -11.71
N ARG A 517 23.16 -10.19 -12.36
CA ARG A 517 23.45 -8.91 -11.66
C ARG A 517 22.23 -8.41 -10.88
N GLN A 518 21.04 -8.50 -11.47
CA GLN A 518 19.79 -8.17 -10.79
C GLN A 518 19.59 -9.06 -9.56
N ARG A 519 19.76 -10.39 -9.70
CA ARG A 519 19.71 -11.31 -8.56
C ARG A 519 20.76 -11.00 -7.49
N ALA A 520 21.98 -10.63 -7.89
CA ALA A 520 23.04 -10.28 -6.96
C ALA A 520 22.71 -9.00 -6.17
N ALA A 521 22.15 -7.99 -6.83
CA ALA A 521 21.69 -6.77 -6.17
C ALA A 521 20.51 -7.05 -5.21
N GLU A 522 19.51 -7.83 -5.65
CA GLU A 522 18.39 -8.23 -4.80
C GLU A 522 18.85 -9.04 -3.58
N PHE A 523 19.77 -9.99 -3.77
CA PHE A 523 20.35 -10.76 -2.68
C PHE A 523 21.14 -9.87 -1.71
N ALA A 524 22.00 -8.99 -2.23
CA ALA A 524 22.77 -8.07 -1.39
C ALA A 524 21.86 -7.14 -0.57
N TYR A 525 20.78 -6.65 -1.17
CA TYR A 525 19.85 -5.73 -0.53
C TYR A 525 18.95 -6.42 0.50
N TRP A 526 18.23 -7.48 0.08
CA TRP A 526 17.23 -8.14 0.93
C TRP A 526 17.84 -9.14 1.92
N VAL A 527 18.91 -9.83 1.52
CA VAL A 527 19.51 -10.92 2.31
C VAL A 527 20.79 -10.49 3.01
N GLY A 528 21.56 -9.57 2.41
CA GLY A 528 22.89 -9.18 2.87
C GLY A 528 22.96 -8.86 4.36
N GLY A 529 24.04 -9.32 5.01
CA GLY A 529 24.30 -9.09 6.43
C GLY A 529 23.59 -10.05 7.40
N ARG A 530 22.81 -11.01 6.92
CA ARG A 530 22.12 -12.02 7.75
C ARG A 530 22.81 -13.39 7.70
N PRO A 531 22.82 -14.16 8.81
CA PRO A 531 23.39 -15.50 8.81
C PRO A 531 22.60 -16.44 7.90
N VAL A 532 23.32 -17.31 7.17
CA VAL A 532 22.75 -18.32 6.28
C VAL A 532 23.11 -19.71 6.80
N ARG A 533 22.10 -20.52 7.13
CA ARG A 533 22.23 -21.90 7.57
C ARG A 533 21.76 -22.87 6.49
N ARG A 534 22.69 -23.69 5.99
CA ARG A 534 22.40 -24.75 5.02
C ARG A 534 22.00 -26.05 5.73
N CYS A 535 20.80 -26.52 5.45
CA CYS A 535 20.27 -27.79 5.95
C CYS A 535 20.36 -28.86 4.85
N ARG A 536 20.66 -30.11 5.22
CA ARG A 536 20.72 -31.24 4.26
C ARG A 536 19.34 -31.78 3.92
N THR A 537 18.37 -31.62 4.83
CA THR A 537 17.01 -32.15 4.68
C THR A 537 15.98 -31.13 5.20
N LEU A 538 14.74 -31.26 4.72
CA LEU A 538 13.61 -30.49 5.25
C LEU A 538 13.31 -30.79 6.71
N GLU A 539 13.61 -32.00 7.22
CA GLU A 539 13.42 -32.29 8.66
C GLU A 539 14.38 -31.48 9.53
N GLN A 540 15.65 -31.35 9.13
CA GLN A 540 16.60 -30.50 9.85
C GLN A 540 16.17 -29.03 9.88
N ALA A 541 15.62 -28.53 8.77
CA ALA A 541 15.11 -27.17 8.71
C ALA A 541 13.85 -27.00 9.59
N ARG A 542 12.94 -27.99 9.61
CA ARG A 542 11.75 -28.00 10.47
C ARG A 542 12.10 -28.08 11.96
N GLU A 543 13.16 -28.78 12.33
CA GLU A 543 13.63 -28.81 13.72
C GLU A 543 14.08 -27.42 14.20
N LEU A 544 14.79 -26.67 13.35
CA LEU A 544 15.11 -25.26 13.65
C LEU A 544 13.85 -24.39 13.71
N ALA A 545 12.90 -24.64 12.81
CA ALA A 545 11.65 -23.89 12.74
C ALA A 545 10.78 -24.07 13.99
N ARG A 546 10.80 -25.25 14.64
CA ARG A 546 10.09 -25.50 15.91
C ARG A 546 10.61 -24.67 17.07
N GLN A 547 11.87 -24.23 17.00
CA GLN A 547 12.55 -23.47 18.06
C GLN A 547 12.48 -21.95 17.81
N ALA A 548 11.99 -21.54 16.64
CA ALA A 548 11.84 -20.12 16.29
C ALA A 548 10.50 -19.57 16.81
N ASP A 549 10.45 -18.26 17.04
CA ASP A 549 9.19 -17.56 17.34
C ASP A 549 8.36 -17.35 16.08
N VAL A 550 9.06 -17.15 14.94
CA VAL A 550 8.46 -16.85 13.64
C VAL A 550 9.12 -17.70 12.56
N VAL A 551 8.30 -18.25 11.67
CA VAL A 551 8.74 -18.94 10.45
C VAL A 551 8.16 -18.21 9.25
N LEU A 552 9.02 -17.69 8.40
CA LEU A 552 8.64 -17.07 7.14
C LEU A 552 8.89 -18.05 6.00
N VAL A 553 7.86 -18.31 5.20
CA VAL A 553 7.93 -19.20 4.04
C VAL A 553 7.22 -18.57 2.85
N SER A 554 7.76 -18.71 1.65
CA SER A 554 7.11 -18.19 0.45
C SER A 554 7.41 -19.02 -0.79
N GLY A 555 6.55 -18.88 -1.80
CA GLY A 555 6.66 -19.58 -3.09
C GLY A 555 5.31 -20.05 -3.63
N PRO A 556 5.29 -20.96 -4.60
CA PRO A 556 4.06 -21.61 -5.05
C PRO A 556 3.36 -22.31 -3.88
N ALA A 557 2.03 -22.23 -3.81
CA ALA A 557 1.29 -22.73 -2.65
C ALA A 557 1.50 -24.24 -2.39
N THR A 558 1.65 -25.05 -3.45
CA THR A 558 2.05 -26.46 -3.34
C THR A 558 3.37 -26.62 -2.61
N GLY A 559 4.43 -25.94 -3.06
CA GLY A 559 5.75 -26.00 -2.42
C GLY A 559 5.74 -25.52 -0.97
N VAL A 560 4.95 -24.49 -0.66
CA VAL A 560 4.77 -24.01 0.71
C VAL A 560 4.07 -25.07 1.58
N ARG A 561 3.02 -25.73 1.10
CA ARG A 561 2.33 -26.81 1.84
C ARG A 561 3.24 -28.03 2.02
N ASP A 562 3.96 -28.43 0.97
CA ASP A 562 4.85 -29.61 0.96
C ASP A 562 6.11 -29.41 1.82
N SER A 563 6.49 -28.16 2.11
CA SER A 563 7.61 -27.84 3.01
C SER A 563 7.41 -28.38 4.44
N GLY A 564 6.15 -28.56 4.87
CA GLY A 564 5.79 -29.01 6.22
C GLY A 564 5.95 -27.95 7.31
N TYR A 565 6.14 -26.66 6.98
CA TYR A 565 6.20 -25.59 7.98
C TYR A 565 4.82 -25.18 8.51
N LEU A 566 3.76 -25.23 7.69
CA LEU A 566 2.43 -24.74 8.08
C LEU A 566 1.85 -25.43 9.34
N PRO A 567 1.97 -26.77 9.50
CA PRO A 567 1.48 -27.46 10.70
C PRO A 567 2.23 -27.07 11.98
N LEU A 568 3.40 -26.43 11.91
CA LEU A 568 4.12 -25.99 13.11
C LEU A 568 3.33 -24.94 13.89
N ALA A 569 2.47 -24.16 13.22
CA ALA A 569 1.56 -23.22 13.87
C ALA A 569 0.49 -23.90 14.74
N ASP A 570 0.35 -25.23 14.72
CA ASP A 570 -0.62 -25.98 15.53
C ASP A 570 -0.08 -26.45 16.87
N ALA A 571 1.25 -26.48 17.04
CA ALA A 571 1.86 -26.92 18.28
C ALA A 571 1.56 -25.93 19.42
N PRO A 572 1.27 -26.40 20.65
CA PRO A 572 1.32 -25.56 21.84
C PRO A 572 2.68 -24.90 21.93
N ASP A 573 2.70 -23.61 22.21
CA ASP A 573 3.91 -22.82 22.17
C ASP A 573 4.64 -22.81 20.79
N GLY A 574 3.97 -23.20 19.71
CA GLY A 574 4.51 -23.19 18.35
C GLY A 574 4.68 -21.81 17.70
N PRO A 575 5.45 -21.70 16.60
CA PRO A 575 5.74 -20.43 15.95
C PRO A 575 4.52 -19.76 15.31
N VAL A 576 4.61 -18.45 15.10
CA VAL A 576 3.82 -17.79 14.06
C VAL A 576 4.43 -18.14 12.70
N VAL A 577 3.66 -18.84 11.86
CA VAL A 577 4.07 -19.22 10.51
C VAL A 577 3.40 -18.28 9.51
N ALA A 578 4.18 -17.46 8.80
CA ALA A 578 3.68 -16.58 7.76
C ALA A 578 4.06 -17.11 6.37
N ALA A 579 3.04 -17.32 5.55
CA ALA A 579 3.15 -17.79 4.18
C ALA A 579 2.83 -16.67 3.20
N VAL A 580 3.73 -16.39 2.25
CA VAL A 580 3.48 -15.46 1.13
C VAL A 580 3.41 -16.24 -0.18
N THR A 581 2.28 -16.16 -0.85
CA THR A 581 2.02 -16.88 -2.11
C THR A 581 1.38 -15.95 -3.15
N PRO A 582 1.41 -16.28 -4.46
CA PRO A 582 0.82 -15.42 -5.48
C PRO A 582 -0.69 -15.19 -5.31
N TYR A 583 -1.43 -16.25 -4.94
CA TYR A 583 -2.90 -16.27 -4.92
C TYR A 583 -3.50 -16.70 -3.57
N GLY A 584 -2.70 -16.98 -2.55
CA GLY A 584 -3.12 -17.54 -1.27
C GLY A 584 -2.92 -19.06 -1.18
N LEU A 585 -2.89 -19.60 0.04
CA LEU A 585 -2.65 -21.03 0.29
C LEU A 585 -3.76 -21.97 -0.21
N THR A 586 -4.96 -21.44 -0.45
CA THR A 586 -6.17 -22.21 -0.80
C THR A 586 -7.02 -21.46 -1.82
N GLY A 587 -7.90 -22.20 -2.51
CA GLY A 587 -8.84 -21.66 -3.49
C GLY A 587 -8.55 -22.12 -4.92
N PRO A 588 -9.43 -21.76 -5.88
CA PRO A 588 -9.39 -22.29 -7.25
C PRO A 588 -8.11 -22.00 -8.03
N ARG A 589 -7.37 -20.95 -7.67
CA ARG A 589 -6.11 -20.53 -8.31
C ARG A 589 -4.90 -20.60 -7.39
N ALA A 590 -5.03 -21.16 -6.18
CA ALA A 590 -3.92 -21.23 -5.22
C ALA A 590 -2.65 -21.86 -5.80
N ASP A 591 -2.83 -22.86 -6.65
CA ASP A 591 -1.75 -23.65 -7.24
C ASP A 591 -1.30 -23.14 -8.61
N TRP A 592 -1.83 -21.99 -9.06
CA TRP A 592 -1.34 -21.36 -10.28
C TRP A 592 0.08 -20.84 -10.06
N PRO A 593 1.01 -21.07 -11.01
CA PRO A 593 2.32 -20.44 -10.98
C PRO A 593 2.18 -18.92 -11.04
N GLY A 594 3.02 -18.19 -10.32
CA GLY A 594 2.98 -16.74 -10.33
C GLY A 594 4.05 -16.08 -9.47
N GLY A 595 4.09 -14.76 -9.57
CA GLY A 595 4.90 -13.87 -8.75
C GLY A 595 4.35 -12.44 -8.80
N GLU A 596 5.21 -11.45 -8.55
CA GLU A 596 4.88 -10.02 -8.57
C GLU A 596 4.06 -9.62 -9.81
N ALA A 597 4.57 -9.89 -11.02
CA ALA A 597 3.97 -9.40 -12.25
C ALA A 597 2.57 -9.99 -12.50
N THR A 598 2.40 -11.30 -12.28
CA THR A 598 1.08 -11.96 -12.43
C THR A 598 0.09 -11.49 -11.37
N ALA A 599 0.54 -11.24 -10.14
CA ALA A 599 -0.31 -10.69 -9.09
C ALA A 599 -0.70 -9.22 -9.38
N TRP A 600 0.22 -8.41 -9.91
CA TRP A 600 -0.04 -7.05 -10.37
C TRP A 600 -1.11 -6.98 -11.46
N ALA A 601 -1.07 -7.92 -12.40
CA ALA A 601 -2.11 -8.08 -13.43
C ALA A 601 -3.45 -8.56 -12.85
N ALA A 602 -3.44 -9.66 -12.09
CA ALA A 602 -4.65 -10.27 -11.52
C ALA A 602 -5.33 -9.39 -10.44
N GLY A 603 -4.58 -8.53 -9.77
CA GLY A 603 -5.10 -7.55 -8.81
C GLY A 603 -5.56 -6.23 -9.46
N GLY A 604 -5.41 -6.11 -10.78
CA GLY A 604 -5.91 -4.98 -11.58
C GLY A 604 -5.07 -3.71 -11.56
N LEU A 605 -3.90 -3.71 -10.92
CA LEU A 605 -2.95 -2.59 -10.97
C LEU A 605 -2.45 -2.36 -12.40
N ALA A 606 -2.23 -3.43 -13.19
CA ALA A 606 -1.88 -3.30 -14.61
C ALA A 606 -2.98 -2.56 -15.39
N PHE A 607 -4.26 -2.89 -15.15
CA PHE A 607 -5.38 -2.36 -15.93
C PHE A 607 -5.47 -0.83 -15.89
N VAL A 608 -5.00 -0.21 -14.81
CA VAL A 608 -5.02 1.25 -14.60
C VAL A 608 -3.68 1.93 -14.85
N THR A 609 -2.62 1.18 -15.17
CA THR A 609 -1.25 1.69 -15.35
C THR A 609 -0.81 1.59 -16.81
N GLY A 610 -0.37 2.71 -17.39
CA GLY A 610 0.07 2.81 -18.78
C GLY A 610 -0.71 3.83 -19.61
N GLU A 611 -0.45 3.84 -20.91
CA GLU A 611 -1.17 4.68 -21.88
C GLU A 611 -2.49 4.02 -22.31
N PRO A 612 -3.55 4.80 -22.61
CA PRO A 612 -4.88 4.27 -22.95
C PRO A 612 -4.87 3.20 -24.06
N ASP A 613 -4.18 3.49 -25.17
CA ASP A 613 -4.19 2.66 -26.39
C ASP A 613 -2.96 1.75 -26.51
N GLN A 614 -2.29 1.47 -25.40
CA GLN A 614 -1.08 0.67 -25.36
C GLN A 614 -1.24 -0.50 -24.38
N PRO A 615 -0.37 -1.53 -24.50
CA PRO A 615 -0.29 -2.57 -23.50
C PRO A 615 -0.15 -1.98 -22.08
N PRO A 616 -0.89 -2.51 -21.10
CA PRO A 616 -0.71 -2.21 -19.70
C PRO A 616 0.75 -2.32 -19.26
N VAL A 617 1.14 -1.45 -18.32
CA VAL A 617 2.49 -1.43 -17.77
C VAL A 617 2.50 -2.13 -16.40
N VAL A 618 3.50 -3.00 -16.23
CA VAL A 618 3.87 -3.56 -14.93
C VAL A 618 5.24 -2.96 -14.59
N PRO A 619 5.37 -2.21 -13.49
CA PRO A 619 6.65 -1.64 -13.10
C PRO A 619 7.69 -2.73 -12.82
N ASP A 620 8.95 -2.44 -13.16
CA ASP A 620 10.04 -3.32 -12.75
C ASP A 620 10.27 -3.22 -11.24
N GLY A 621 10.28 -4.36 -10.55
CA GLY A 621 10.73 -4.45 -9.16
C GLY A 621 9.92 -5.40 -8.28
N GLN A 622 10.01 -5.17 -6.97
CA GLN A 622 9.40 -5.98 -5.91
C GLN A 622 8.47 -5.14 -5.03
N LEU A 623 7.71 -4.21 -5.64
CA LEU A 623 6.82 -3.29 -4.96
C LEU A 623 5.76 -4.05 -4.16
N LEU A 624 5.02 -4.97 -4.79
CA LEU A 624 3.97 -5.76 -4.12
C LEU A 624 4.57 -6.67 -3.06
N CYS A 625 5.73 -7.27 -3.32
CA CYS A 625 6.43 -8.06 -2.32
C CYS A 625 6.84 -7.20 -1.09
N ALA A 626 7.28 -5.96 -1.29
CA ALA A 626 7.62 -5.05 -0.20
C ALA A 626 6.40 -4.71 0.66
N LEU A 627 5.27 -4.34 0.04
CA LEU A 627 4.02 -4.08 0.77
C LEU A 627 3.48 -5.35 1.46
N ALA A 628 3.57 -6.51 0.81
CA ALA A 628 3.24 -7.78 1.46
C ALA A 628 4.14 -8.04 2.67
N GLY A 629 5.41 -7.63 2.64
CA GLY A 629 6.32 -7.68 3.77
C GLY A 629 5.87 -6.83 4.95
N GLU A 630 5.39 -5.60 4.71
CA GLU A 630 4.79 -4.74 5.73
C GLU A 630 3.55 -5.41 6.36
N PHE A 631 2.68 -6.00 5.53
CA PHE A 631 1.52 -6.74 6.01
C PHE A 631 1.89 -7.99 6.83
N VAL A 632 2.91 -8.74 6.42
CA VAL A 632 3.42 -9.86 7.22
C VAL A 632 3.92 -9.35 8.58
N ALA A 633 4.68 -8.26 8.63
CA ALA A 633 5.20 -7.72 9.88
C ALA A 633 4.07 -7.28 10.83
N ILE A 634 3.06 -6.54 10.34
CA ILE A 634 1.88 -6.16 11.15
C ILE A 634 1.18 -7.41 11.71
N ALA A 635 0.88 -8.39 10.85
CA ALA A 635 0.17 -9.61 11.25
C ALA A 635 0.98 -10.45 12.26
N VAL A 636 2.28 -10.58 12.06
CA VAL A 636 3.19 -11.31 12.97
C VAL A 636 3.28 -10.59 14.32
N LEU A 637 3.54 -9.28 14.34
CA LEU A 637 3.65 -8.52 15.59
C LEU A 637 2.34 -8.51 16.37
N ALA A 638 1.20 -8.38 15.68
CA ALA A 638 -0.11 -8.51 16.29
C ALA A 638 -0.33 -9.92 16.87
N ALA A 639 -0.02 -10.98 16.11
CA ALA A 639 -0.18 -12.36 16.57
C ALA A 639 0.68 -12.67 17.80
N ILE A 640 1.94 -12.22 17.82
CA ILE A 640 2.85 -12.40 18.96
C ILE A 640 2.32 -11.63 20.17
N ARG A 641 1.87 -10.38 20.00
CA ARG A 641 1.32 -9.56 21.09
C ARG A 641 0.07 -10.19 21.72
N GLY A 642 -0.82 -10.77 20.92
CA GLY A 642 -2.07 -11.36 21.38
C GLY A 642 -1.93 -12.74 22.02
N ARG A 643 -0.71 -13.30 22.06
CA ARG A 643 -0.44 -14.68 22.48
C ARG A 643 -0.25 -14.81 23.98
N GLN A 644 -0.72 -15.92 24.55
CA GLN A 644 -0.44 -16.33 25.93
C GLN A 644 0.39 -17.63 25.98
N PRO A 645 1.14 -17.91 27.06
CA PRO A 645 1.84 -19.18 27.23
C PRO A 645 0.91 -20.39 27.13
N GLY A 646 1.33 -21.44 26.43
CA GLY A 646 0.56 -22.64 26.12
C GLY A 646 -0.40 -22.49 24.94
N ASP A 647 -0.55 -21.28 24.39
CA ASP A 647 -1.34 -21.07 23.18
C ASP A 647 -0.66 -21.73 21.97
N PRO A 648 -1.43 -22.30 21.04
CA PRO A 648 -0.87 -22.66 19.75
C PRO A 648 -0.33 -21.40 19.04
N GLY A 649 0.58 -21.61 18.09
CA GLY A 649 1.05 -20.55 17.20
C GLY A 649 -0.07 -19.94 16.34
N GLU A 650 0.31 -19.25 15.26
CA GLU A 650 -0.64 -18.65 14.31
C GLU A 650 -0.20 -18.94 12.88
N LEU A 651 -1.18 -19.16 11.99
CA LEU A 651 -0.93 -19.24 10.55
C LEU A 651 -1.40 -17.95 9.90
N VAL A 652 -0.48 -17.25 9.24
CA VAL A 652 -0.74 -16.04 8.46
C VAL A 652 -0.63 -16.38 6.97
N ASP A 653 -1.74 -16.29 6.23
CA ASP A 653 -1.80 -16.53 4.77
C ASP A 653 -1.91 -15.21 4.00
N VAL A 654 -0.84 -14.84 3.31
CA VAL A 654 -0.74 -13.62 2.50
C VAL A 654 -0.73 -13.96 1.00
N SER A 655 -1.64 -13.32 0.27
CA SER A 655 -1.81 -13.42 -1.19
C SER A 655 -1.32 -12.12 -1.83
N LEU A 656 -0.40 -12.20 -2.79
CA LEU A 656 0.02 -11.01 -3.54
C LEU A 656 -1.12 -10.41 -4.38
N GLN A 657 -2.06 -11.23 -4.86
CA GLN A 657 -3.27 -10.74 -5.54
C GLN A 657 -4.11 -9.86 -4.59
N ASP A 658 -4.28 -10.29 -3.34
CA ASP A 658 -5.04 -9.53 -2.34
C ASP A 658 -4.30 -8.24 -1.94
N THR A 659 -2.97 -8.29 -1.82
CA THR A 659 -2.13 -7.10 -1.60
C THR A 659 -2.32 -6.09 -2.72
N ALA A 660 -2.36 -6.53 -3.98
CA ALA A 660 -2.62 -5.65 -5.12
C ALA A 660 -4.04 -5.04 -5.07
N VAL A 661 -5.05 -5.87 -4.75
CA VAL A 661 -6.45 -5.45 -4.59
C VAL A 661 -6.63 -4.45 -3.43
N ALA A 662 -5.86 -4.57 -2.36
CA ALA A 662 -5.89 -3.62 -1.24
C ALA A 662 -5.31 -2.24 -1.59
N VAL A 663 -4.62 -2.11 -2.72
CA VAL A 663 -4.11 -0.83 -3.21
C VAL A 663 -5.01 -0.28 -4.31
N SER A 664 -5.37 -1.12 -5.29
CA SER A 664 -6.20 -0.72 -6.43
C SER A 664 -7.67 -0.54 -6.03
N GLY A 665 -8.22 -1.47 -5.26
CA GLY A 665 -9.65 -1.54 -4.97
C GLY A 665 -10.13 -0.46 -4.00
N GLU A 666 -9.25 0.07 -3.13
CA GLU A 666 -9.62 1.08 -2.12
C GLU A 666 -10.07 2.40 -2.77
N PHE A 667 -9.52 2.70 -3.94
CA PHE A 667 -9.96 3.80 -4.77
C PHE A 667 -10.88 3.31 -5.89
N ASP A 668 -10.47 2.32 -6.68
CA ASP A 668 -11.11 2.03 -7.95
C ASP A 668 -12.44 1.26 -7.81
N LEU A 669 -12.55 0.31 -6.86
CA LEU A 669 -13.80 -0.41 -6.65
C LEU A 669 -14.86 0.52 -6.02
N CYS A 670 -14.48 1.26 -4.98
CA CYS A 670 -15.37 2.24 -4.37
C CYS A 670 -15.88 3.26 -5.42
N GLY A 671 -15.00 3.71 -6.31
CA GLY A 671 -15.37 4.58 -7.42
C GLY A 671 -16.30 3.91 -8.45
N LEU A 672 -16.05 2.64 -8.83
CA LEU A 672 -16.93 1.88 -9.72
C LEU A 672 -18.32 1.75 -9.12
N LEU A 673 -18.43 1.40 -7.84
CA LEU A 673 -19.72 1.24 -7.17
C LEU A 673 -20.46 2.57 -7.04
N ASP A 674 -19.72 3.68 -6.87
CA ASP A 674 -20.29 5.03 -6.78
C ASP A 674 -20.94 5.47 -8.11
N ASP A 675 -20.18 5.51 -9.21
CA ASP A 675 -20.63 6.16 -10.45
C ASP A 675 -20.84 5.20 -11.64
N GLY A 676 -20.60 3.90 -11.45
CA GLY A 676 -20.75 2.87 -12.47
C GLY A 676 -19.67 2.86 -13.56
N ARG A 677 -18.55 3.58 -13.38
CA ARG A 677 -17.50 3.72 -14.41
C ARG A 677 -16.26 2.92 -14.07
N LEU A 678 -15.65 2.32 -15.08
CA LEU A 678 -14.32 1.72 -14.92
C LEU A 678 -13.25 2.81 -14.95
N ARG A 679 -12.28 2.72 -14.04
CA ARG A 679 -11.09 3.59 -14.05
C ARG A 679 -10.11 2.93 -15.02
N ARG A 680 -9.64 3.70 -16.00
CA ARG A 680 -8.82 3.20 -17.11
C ARG A 680 -7.44 3.87 -17.11
N ARG A 681 -6.48 3.25 -17.78
CA ARG A 681 -5.19 3.87 -18.13
C ARG A 681 -5.40 5.28 -18.70
N ALA A 682 -4.63 6.23 -18.21
CA ALA A 682 -4.69 7.63 -18.62
C ALA A 682 -3.31 8.25 -18.90
N GLY A 683 -2.26 7.41 -18.94
CA GLY A 683 -0.88 7.86 -19.12
C GLY A 683 -0.40 8.72 -17.95
N GLY A 684 0.57 9.60 -18.23
CA GLY A 684 1.09 10.58 -17.26
C GLY A 684 0.07 11.63 -16.80
N ARG A 685 -1.17 11.63 -17.29
CA ARG A 685 -2.22 12.62 -16.97
C ARG A 685 -3.33 11.97 -16.17
N ARG A 686 -3.62 12.48 -14.96
CA ARG A 686 -4.78 12.02 -14.16
C ARG A 686 -6.02 12.85 -14.52
N THR A 687 -7.21 12.22 -14.50
CA THR A 687 -8.47 12.85 -14.98
C THR A 687 -9.46 13.23 -13.86
N SER A 688 -9.11 13.04 -12.58
CA SER A 688 -9.96 13.43 -11.45
C SER A 688 -10.06 14.95 -11.26
N THR A 689 -8.98 15.69 -11.53
CA THR A 689 -8.88 17.16 -11.58
C THR A 689 -7.82 17.56 -12.61
N ALA A 690 -7.66 18.85 -12.93
CA ALA A 690 -6.62 19.31 -13.87
C ALA A 690 -6.11 20.71 -13.55
N PRO A 691 -4.80 20.97 -13.45
CA PRO A 691 -3.72 20.02 -13.77
C PRO A 691 -3.49 19.00 -12.66
N LEU A 692 -3.24 17.76 -13.10
CA LEU A 692 -2.85 16.65 -12.24
C LEU A 692 -2.05 15.63 -13.09
N GLY A 693 -0.77 15.44 -12.79
CA GLY A 693 0.12 14.52 -13.49
C GLY A 693 1.41 15.18 -14.03
N MET A 694 2.04 14.52 -15.00
CA MET A 694 3.42 14.79 -15.46
C MET A 694 3.47 15.71 -16.69
N TYR A 695 4.05 16.90 -16.54
CA TYR A 695 4.24 17.91 -17.58
C TYR A 695 5.72 17.99 -18.01
N PRO A 696 6.01 18.23 -19.30
CA PRO A 696 7.36 18.51 -19.78
C PRO A 696 7.93 19.80 -19.16
N ALA A 697 9.16 19.70 -18.68
CA ALA A 697 10.01 20.81 -18.26
C ALA A 697 11.13 21.06 -19.28
N ALA A 698 12.00 22.05 -19.05
CA ALA A 698 13.12 22.34 -19.95
C ALA A 698 14.14 21.19 -20.07
N ASP A 699 14.30 20.39 -19.01
CA ASP A 699 15.33 19.35 -18.85
C ASP A 699 14.74 17.99 -18.42
N GLY A 700 13.44 17.78 -18.56
CA GLY A 700 12.79 16.53 -18.18
C GLY A 700 11.29 16.66 -17.98
N LEU A 701 10.78 16.02 -16.92
CA LEU A 701 9.36 16.04 -16.55
C LEU A 701 9.21 16.55 -15.11
N VAL A 702 8.10 17.23 -14.85
CA VAL A 702 7.62 17.59 -13.51
C VAL A 702 6.24 17.02 -13.26
N SER A 703 5.96 16.55 -12.06
CA SER A 703 4.62 16.18 -11.60
C SER A 703 3.96 17.38 -10.92
N ILE A 704 2.70 17.68 -11.25
CA ILE A 704 1.90 18.77 -10.66
C ILE A 704 0.62 18.20 -10.05
N VAL A 705 0.24 18.67 -8.86
CA VAL A 705 -0.99 18.25 -8.16
C VAL A 705 -1.85 19.44 -7.73
N THR A 706 -3.08 19.53 -8.25
CA THR A 706 -4.08 20.56 -7.85
C THR A 706 -5.35 19.98 -7.21
N LEU A 707 -5.20 19.39 -6.01
CA LEU A 707 -6.31 18.79 -5.25
C LEU A 707 -7.07 19.80 -4.38
N MET A 708 -6.37 20.76 -3.78
CA MET A 708 -6.99 21.80 -2.96
C MET A 708 -7.28 23.06 -3.79
N PRO A 709 -8.36 23.81 -3.49
CA PRO A 709 -8.70 25.04 -4.23
C PRO A 709 -7.53 26.03 -4.33
N GLY A 710 -6.77 26.21 -3.24
CA GLY A 710 -5.62 27.11 -3.20
C GLY A 710 -4.48 26.74 -4.17
N HIS A 711 -4.32 25.45 -4.51
CA HIS A 711 -3.25 25.03 -5.43
C HIS A 711 -3.48 25.58 -6.85
N TRP A 712 -4.73 25.61 -7.32
CA TRP A 712 -5.03 26.13 -8.66
C TRP A 712 -4.84 27.63 -8.73
N SER A 713 -5.31 28.38 -7.74
CA SER A 713 -5.11 29.83 -7.67
C SER A 713 -3.63 30.18 -7.72
N ALA A 714 -2.81 29.55 -6.88
CA ALA A 714 -1.37 29.80 -6.83
C ALA A 714 -0.66 29.45 -8.16
N LEU A 715 -0.95 28.28 -8.73
CA LEU A 715 -0.36 27.87 -10.01
C LEU A 715 -0.75 28.82 -11.14
N ARG A 716 -2.00 29.25 -11.16
CA ARG A 716 -2.51 30.12 -12.20
C ARG A 716 -1.88 31.51 -12.17
N ASP A 717 -1.75 32.08 -10.99
CA ASP A 717 -1.07 33.38 -10.81
C ASP A 717 0.39 33.27 -11.25
N TRP A 718 1.04 32.14 -10.97
CA TRP A 718 2.41 31.86 -11.40
C TRP A 718 2.54 31.67 -12.93
N ILE A 719 1.57 31.01 -13.58
CA ILE A 719 1.52 30.90 -15.05
C ILE A 719 1.43 32.30 -15.68
N VAL A 720 0.57 33.18 -15.15
CA VAL A 720 0.43 34.55 -15.64
C VAL A 720 1.72 35.35 -15.43
N GLU A 721 2.36 35.23 -14.27
CA GLU A 721 3.63 35.88 -13.94
C GLU A 721 4.73 35.53 -14.96
N VAL A 722 4.87 34.24 -15.29
CA VAL A 722 5.99 33.74 -16.12
C VAL A 722 5.70 33.84 -17.61
N THR A 723 4.46 33.60 -18.04
CA THR A 723 4.12 33.46 -19.48
C THR A 723 3.26 34.60 -20.02
N GLY A 724 2.65 35.41 -19.14
CA GLY A 724 1.63 36.39 -19.53
C GLY A 724 0.30 35.78 -20.01
N ASP A 725 0.14 34.44 -19.98
CA ASP A 725 -1.06 33.77 -20.46
C ASP A 725 -2.23 33.99 -19.49
N ARG A 726 -3.13 34.92 -19.84
CA ARG A 726 -4.32 35.22 -19.04
C ARG A 726 -5.49 34.27 -19.30
N SER A 727 -5.39 33.34 -20.24
CA SER A 727 -6.48 32.40 -20.56
C SER A 727 -6.83 31.48 -19.39
N VAL A 728 -5.88 31.22 -18.50
CA VAL A 728 -6.11 30.42 -17.28
C VAL A 728 -7.03 31.13 -16.28
N LEU A 729 -7.16 32.47 -16.35
CA LEU A 729 -8.01 33.29 -15.47
C LEU A 729 -9.51 33.22 -15.82
N ASP A 730 -9.89 32.48 -16.87
CA ASP A 730 -11.29 32.26 -17.24
C ASP A 730 -12.12 31.78 -16.02
N PRO A 731 -13.21 32.46 -15.65
CA PRO A 731 -14.11 32.04 -14.57
C PRO A 731 -14.61 30.60 -14.71
N ALA A 732 -14.76 30.08 -15.94
CA ALA A 732 -15.13 28.70 -16.19
C ALA A 732 -14.11 27.70 -15.60
N LEU A 733 -12.83 28.10 -15.48
CA LEU A 733 -11.75 27.27 -14.94
C LEU A 733 -11.60 27.38 -13.42
N ALA A 734 -12.44 28.13 -12.71
CA ALA A 734 -12.28 28.35 -11.26
C ALA A 734 -12.38 27.06 -10.43
N GLY A 735 -13.29 26.15 -10.80
CA GLY A 735 -13.54 24.90 -10.07
C GLY A 735 -12.78 23.70 -10.63
N GLY A 736 -12.28 22.81 -9.76
CA GLY A 736 -11.71 21.51 -10.16
C GLY A 736 -12.62 20.67 -11.06
N PRO A 737 -13.92 20.52 -10.73
CA PRO A 737 -14.89 19.82 -11.58
C PRO A 737 -15.01 20.36 -13.01
N ASN A 738 -14.75 21.65 -13.23
CA ASN A 738 -14.86 22.28 -14.53
C ASN A 738 -13.61 22.07 -15.39
N ARG A 739 -12.45 21.87 -14.77
CA ARG A 739 -11.15 21.71 -15.45
C ARG A 739 -10.87 20.28 -15.93
N ARG A 740 -11.63 19.28 -15.46
CA ARG A 740 -11.27 17.86 -15.61
C ARG A 740 -11.61 17.22 -16.97
N SER A 741 -12.39 17.86 -17.85
CA SER A 741 -12.84 17.27 -19.11
C SER A 741 -13.01 18.27 -20.25
N GLY A 742 -13.03 17.77 -21.49
CA GLY A 742 -13.41 18.54 -22.67
C GLY A 742 -12.44 19.69 -23.02
N PRO A 743 -12.93 20.76 -23.67
CA PRO A 743 -12.09 21.89 -24.09
C PRO A 743 -11.36 22.60 -22.94
N ALA A 744 -12.01 22.70 -21.78
CA ALA A 744 -11.43 23.32 -20.58
C ALA A 744 -10.17 22.58 -20.11
N ARG A 745 -10.19 21.24 -20.13
CA ARG A 745 -9.01 20.42 -19.81
C ARG A 745 -7.86 20.70 -20.77
N ALA A 746 -8.14 20.67 -22.07
CA ALA A 746 -7.12 20.89 -23.10
C ALA A 746 -6.51 22.30 -23.02
N GLN A 747 -7.31 23.30 -22.66
CA GLN A 747 -6.83 24.67 -22.41
C GLN A 747 -5.88 24.72 -21.21
N VAL A 748 -6.28 24.12 -20.08
CA VAL A 748 -5.44 24.06 -18.86
C VAL A 748 -4.13 23.34 -19.15
N ASP A 749 -4.17 22.16 -19.76
CA ASP A 749 -2.97 21.38 -20.03
C ASP A 749 -2.01 22.13 -20.97
N ARG A 750 -2.51 22.77 -22.04
CA ARG A 750 -1.66 23.58 -22.93
C ARG A 750 -0.99 24.74 -22.22
N ALA A 751 -1.71 25.46 -21.37
CA ALA A 751 -1.17 26.60 -20.62
C ALA A 751 -0.10 26.13 -19.62
N VAL A 752 -0.37 25.04 -18.90
CA VAL A 752 0.57 24.46 -17.94
C VAL A 752 1.82 23.92 -18.65
N GLU A 753 1.68 23.20 -19.77
CA GLU A 753 2.83 22.71 -20.54
C GLU A 753 3.70 23.84 -21.09
N ARG A 754 3.08 24.91 -21.61
CA ARG A 754 3.83 26.08 -22.07
C ARG A 754 4.62 26.70 -20.93
N PHE A 755 4.01 26.82 -19.77
CA PHE A 755 4.65 27.33 -18.56
C PHE A 755 5.78 26.42 -18.07
N THR A 756 5.54 25.12 -17.87
CA THR A 756 6.57 24.24 -17.29
C THR A 756 7.79 24.09 -18.21
N ARG A 757 7.63 24.21 -19.52
CA ARG A 757 8.77 24.15 -20.46
C ARG A 757 9.72 25.34 -20.37
N THR A 758 9.37 26.43 -19.70
CA THR A 758 10.25 27.61 -19.61
C THR A 758 11.35 27.46 -18.55
N LEU A 759 11.24 26.49 -17.65
CA LEU A 759 12.12 26.35 -16.49
C LEU A 759 12.62 24.90 -16.33
N PRO A 760 13.83 24.70 -15.78
CA PRO A 760 14.31 23.39 -15.34
C PRO A 760 13.40 22.77 -14.26
N LYS A 761 13.34 21.44 -14.20
CA LYS A 761 12.48 20.69 -13.27
C LYS A 761 12.78 21.01 -11.80
N GLN A 762 14.04 21.24 -11.45
CA GLN A 762 14.45 21.58 -10.09
C GLN A 762 14.03 23.01 -9.71
N ASP A 763 14.13 23.96 -10.64
CA ASP A 763 13.70 25.34 -10.39
C ASP A 763 12.19 25.42 -10.20
N LEU A 764 11.43 24.68 -11.01
CA LEU A 764 9.98 24.53 -10.84
C LEU A 764 9.61 23.95 -9.48
N PHE A 765 10.36 22.95 -9.01
CA PHE A 765 10.14 22.36 -7.70
C PHE A 765 10.37 23.38 -6.57
N LEU A 766 11.54 24.01 -6.53
CA LEU A 766 11.89 24.96 -5.47
C LEU A 766 10.95 26.19 -5.47
N ALA A 767 10.65 26.74 -6.65
CA ALA A 767 9.74 27.87 -6.80
C ALA A 767 8.28 27.50 -6.47
N GLY A 768 7.86 26.27 -6.79
CA GLY A 768 6.55 25.74 -6.44
C GLY A 768 6.35 25.65 -4.93
N GLN A 769 7.37 25.21 -4.19
CA GLN A 769 7.30 25.14 -2.72
C GLN A 769 7.16 26.51 -2.06
N GLN A 770 7.85 27.52 -2.58
CA GLN A 770 7.69 28.91 -2.10
C GLN A 770 6.27 29.46 -2.36
N ARG A 771 5.58 28.93 -3.38
CA ARG A 771 4.24 29.36 -3.81
C ARG A 771 3.12 28.45 -3.31
N SER A 772 3.41 27.49 -2.41
CA SER A 772 2.43 26.47 -1.98
C SER A 772 1.75 25.73 -3.14
N THR A 773 2.48 25.54 -4.24
CA THR A 773 2.03 24.77 -5.40
C THR A 773 2.77 23.43 -5.42
N PRO A 774 2.06 22.29 -5.26
CA PRO A 774 2.69 20.99 -5.29
C PRO A 774 3.23 20.65 -6.70
N VAL A 775 4.53 20.82 -6.86
CA VAL A 775 5.29 20.48 -8.06
C VAL A 775 6.52 19.70 -7.62
N THR A 776 6.86 18.62 -8.32
CA THR A 776 8.10 17.84 -8.07
C THR A 776 8.75 17.45 -9.39
N PRO A 777 10.06 17.28 -9.46
CA PRO A 777 10.68 16.62 -10.60
C PRO A 777 10.18 15.17 -10.67
N VAL A 778 10.01 14.65 -11.89
CA VAL A 778 9.93 13.21 -12.12
C VAL A 778 11.37 12.71 -12.25
N ASN A 779 11.88 12.18 -11.15
CA ASN A 779 13.27 11.77 -11.05
C ASN A 779 13.48 10.40 -11.69
N GLN A 780 14.61 10.24 -12.38
CA GLN A 780 15.17 8.92 -12.66
C GLN A 780 15.86 8.39 -11.39
N LEU A 781 16.10 7.09 -11.31
CA LEU A 781 16.84 6.49 -10.19
C LEU A 781 18.23 7.14 -9.98
N THR A 782 18.89 7.54 -11.06
CA THR A 782 20.17 8.26 -11.01
C THR A 782 20.04 9.68 -10.46
N ASP A 783 18.91 10.36 -10.70
CA ASP A 783 18.64 11.69 -10.13
C ASP A 783 18.49 11.58 -8.61
N VAL A 784 17.77 10.55 -8.15
CA VAL A 784 17.59 10.26 -6.71
C VAL A 784 18.93 10.02 -6.01
N LEU A 785 19.84 9.28 -6.64
CA LEU A 785 21.18 9.00 -6.11
C LEU A 785 22.11 10.22 -6.10
N ALA A 786 21.80 11.23 -6.92
CA ALA A 786 22.55 12.49 -7.00
C ALA A 786 21.99 13.57 -6.06
N ASP A 787 20.70 13.49 -5.70
CA ASP A 787 20.05 14.47 -4.83
C ASP A 787 20.41 14.22 -3.35
N THR A 788 21.40 14.97 -2.85
CA THR A 788 21.85 14.89 -1.45
C THR A 788 20.77 15.16 -0.41
N ALA A 789 19.68 15.84 -0.76
CA ALA A 789 18.56 16.07 0.16
C ALA A 789 17.67 14.83 0.31
N LEU A 790 17.55 14.00 -0.73
CA LEU A 790 16.89 12.68 -0.66
C LEU A 790 17.86 11.58 -0.20
N SER A 791 19.14 11.73 -0.52
CA SER A 791 20.20 10.76 -0.25
C SER A 791 21.11 11.21 0.91
N SER A 792 20.52 11.69 1.99
CA SER A 792 21.26 12.26 3.12
C SER A 792 22.27 11.27 3.70
N ALA A 793 23.37 11.80 4.26
CA ALA A 793 24.41 10.98 4.88
C ALA A 793 23.82 10.18 6.05
N GLY A 794 23.79 8.84 5.92
CA GLY A 794 23.23 7.92 6.91
C GLY A 794 21.97 7.18 6.43
N PHE A 795 21.26 7.70 5.42
CA PHE A 795 20.12 6.99 4.82
C PHE A 795 20.57 5.94 3.79
N LEU A 796 21.51 6.29 2.89
CA LEU A 796 22.10 5.30 1.97
C LEU A 796 23.23 4.52 2.65
N ALA A 797 23.31 3.24 2.34
CA ALA A 797 24.37 2.33 2.75
C ALA A 797 25.09 1.74 1.53
N ASP A 798 26.35 1.36 1.75
CA ASP A 798 27.15 0.65 0.75
C ASP A 798 26.82 -0.85 0.77
N TYR A 799 26.64 -1.42 -0.41
CA TYR A 799 26.37 -2.83 -0.64
C TYR A 799 27.40 -3.40 -1.60
N GLN A 800 27.88 -4.62 -1.32
CA GLN A 800 28.77 -5.35 -2.21
C GLN A 800 27.95 -6.22 -3.16
N VAL A 801 28.12 -6.00 -4.46
CA VAL A 801 27.45 -6.74 -5.53
C VAL A 801 28.50 -7.14 -6.57
N ASP A 802 28.79 -8.44 -6.66
CA ASP A 802 29.74 -9.00 -7.63
C ASP A 802 31.11 -8.28 -7.66
N GLY A 803 31.65 -7.94 -6.48
CA GLY A 803 32.94 -7.26 -6.36
C GLY A 803 32.91 -5.75 -6.66
N ARG A 804 31.72 -5.17 -6.87
CA ARG A 804 31.51 -3.72 -7.01
C ARG A 804 30.75 -3.20 -5.79
N THR A 805 31.10 -1.99 -5.36
CA THR A 805 30.34 -1.27 -4.32
C THR A 805 29.23 -0.47 -4.99
N GLY A 806 27.98 -0.73 -4.62
CA GLY A 806 26.80 0.07 -4.97
C GLY A 806 26.20 0.72 -3.73
N ARG A 807 25.29 1.68 -3.93
CA ARG A 807 24.58 2.40 -2.87
C ARG A 807 23.08 2.26 -3.03
N ALA A 808 22.41 1.98 -1.91
CA ALA A 808 20.95 1.90 -1.82
C ALA A 808 20.52 2.27 -0.39
N PRO A 809 19.22 2.43 -0.10
CA PRO A 809 18.75 2.69 1.26
C PRO A 809 19.27 1.66 2.27
N GLY A 810 19.63 2.13 3.46
CA GLY A 810 20.11 1.31 4.57
C GLY A 810 18.96 0.61 5.31
N ARG A 811 19.04 0.58 6.63
CA ARG A 811 17.93 0.08 7.46
C ARG A 811 16.85 1.16 7.52
N LEU A 812 15.60 0.78 7.24
CA LEU A 812 14.46 1.71 7.36
C LEU A 812 14.14 2.06 8.81
N PHE A 813 14.50 1.18 9.74
CA PHE A 813 14.49 1.44 11.18
C PHE A 813 15.94 1.57 11.67
N PRO A 814 16.52 2.78 11.72
CA PRO A 814 17.84 2.95 12.29
C PRO A 814 17.76 2.67 13.80
N ILE A 815 18.23 1.50 14.21
CA ILE A 815 18.55 1.24 15.62
C ILE A 815 19.62 2.28 16.03
N PRO A 816 19.38 3.11 17.06
CA PRO A 816 20.43 4.01 17.55
C PRO A 816 21.67 3.18 17.85
N ARG A 817 22.80 3.51 17.21
CA ARG A 817 24.08 2.90 17.55
C ARG A 817 24.41 3.31 18.98
N SER A 818 24.52 2.32 19.86
CA SER A 818 24.94 2.47 21.26
C SER A 818 26.30 3.14 21.39
#